data_AF-A0A0T6AC32-F1
#
_entry.id   AF-A0A0T6AC32-F1
#
_cell.length_a   1.000
_cell.length_b   1.000
_cell.length_c   1.000
_cell.angle_alpha   90.00
_cell.angle_beta   90.00
_cell.angle_gamma   90.00
#
_symmetry.space_group_name_H-M   'P 1'
#
loop_
_entity.id
_entity.type
_entity.pdbx_description
1 polymer ?
#
loop_
_entity_poly.entity_id
_entity_poly.type
_entity_poly.pdbx_seq_one_letter_code
_entity_poly.pdbx_strand_id
1 'polypeptide(L)'
;MKRRDFLKIVGSSAGAVAAAGCGQAPERILPYVIPPDNLIPGVASWFSTVCRECPAGCGVIARNREGRVVKLEGNPDHPVNRGALCIRGQAALQGLYNPDRLRGPMRRDASGALKPVKWEEAEKLLVERLTGLVKQGKGKRIVVMSQLESGNLGRLIESWAQALGARRPIFYEPFNYEAIHHASRLVFGRDAIPHYALEEANVILSFGADFLESWLSPVEHARAFTRMHAFKHGKAGTFIHVEPRLSLTAANADEWVRNAPGTEELLALAILKVILNEGLQAPGVDVALLRNVAMPVDLEAAAGQSGVSVETIKHIARTFAKAKPGIAVGGGVAVTSTLAVETQRAIHLLNYAAGNVGRTVRFGPDSAFVKATPHAIVGLLTQLMAQGEIDVLLLIHANPLFALPPKWGFAEALKKVPLLVSFSNQPDETTEQAHLILPDLHSLESWGDFSPREGVVGLMQPTMAPVFDSRAVGDVLLSVGRQVLGSPAGKGPFRWETFAEYLKEQWRGIARQYASSMLFDQFWEEALRRGGVWKDVATAPVQARSAPVFPIQGKPASVEGDPQGLTLLVYPSQRFYDGRGANKPWLQEAPDTMTQVTWDSWIEVPAEVAKKLGIRQGDLVRVTSPHGAIELPAYVSESLHPGAVAIPIGQGHTAYGRYAKDRGANPLTLLPGGAGLSFLSVKVTLTKTGGRRPLAIAQATHDQDDREIAQHVGLGAARELELRGAVPEKASHPSMYPDLKYPEYRWGMAVDLDACTGCQACVIACKAENNVPVVGKEQVAYGRDMHWLRLERWQEGKPEHPENLFLPMFCQHCEIAPCEPVCPVFAAYHTEEGLNAQIYNRCVGTRYCNNNCPYKVRRFNWWDYSSPASSSYAFPDPLPLQLNPDVTVRQLGVMEKCTMCVQRIVAGKDAARDEKRPVRDGEVQTACQQTCPTQAIAFGNLKDPSSRVAKLSRSPRGYHVLGELGTRPAVTYLKKVTREHGKA
;
A
#
# COMPACT_ATOMS: atom_id res chain seq x y z
N MET A 1 -9.02 -40.33 -41.45
CA MET A 1 -7.97 -41.08 -40.70
C MET A 1 -8.28 -42.57 -40.81
N LYS A 2 -7.37 -43.42 -41.33
CA LYS A 2 -7.66 -44.85 -41.55
C LYS A 2 -7.66 -45.62 -40.22
N ARG A 3 -8.47 -46.66 -40.07
CA ARG A 3 -8.60 -47.48 -38.83
C ARG A 3 -7.25 -48.01 -38.32
N ARG A 4 -6.32 -48.30 -39.24
CA ARG A 4 -4.96 -48.75 -38.93
C ARG A 4 -4.07 -47.63 -38.37
N ASP A 5 -4.30 -46.39 -38.77
CA ASP A 5 -3.58 -45.21 -38.26
C ASP A 5 -4.13 -44.82 -36.89
N PHE A 6 -5.45 -44.96 -36.66
CA PHE A 6 -6.07 -44.82 -35.35
C PHE A 6 -5.53 -45.86 -34.35
N LEU A 7 -5.45 -47.14 -34.73
CA LEU A 7 -4.91 -48.20 -33.86
C LEU A 7 -3.40 -48.05 -33.59
N LYS A 8 -2.63 -47.50 -34.53
CA LYS A 8 -1.24 -47.15 -34.28
C LYS A 8 -1.13 -46.02 -33.27
N ILE A 9 -1.89 -44.94 -33.43
CA ILE A 9 -1.90 -43.80 -32.51
C ILE A 9 -2.35 -44.23 -31.12
N VAL A 10 -3.41 -45.04 -31.00
CA VAL A 10 -3.90 -45.60 -29.73
C VAL A 10 -2.91 -46.60 -29.13
N GLY A 11 -2.26 -47.45 -29.94
CA GLY A 11 -1.24 -48.38 -29.46
C GLY A 11 0.03 -47.70 -28.96
N SER A 12 0.49 -46.64 -29.64
CA SER A 12 1.65 -45.84 -29.20
C SER A 12 1.33 -44.90 -28.03
N SER A 13 0.08 -44.43 -27.89
CA SER A 13 -0.35 -43.61 -26.74
C SER A 13 -0.68 -44.45 -25.51
N ALA A 14 -1.26 -45.65 -25.67
CA ALA A 14 -1.53 -46.55 -24.53
C ALA A 14 -0.25 -47.16 -23.94
N GLY A 15 0.74 -47.51 -24.77
CA GLY A 15 2.03 -48.04 -24.31
C GLY A 15 2.90 -47.02 -23.58
N ALA A 16 2.90 -45.77 -24.02
CA ALA A 16 3.63 -44.68 -23.35
C ALA A 16 2.94 -44.21 -22.05
N VAL A 17 1.60 -44.23 -22.00
CA VAL A 17 0.83 -43.88 -20.79
C VAL A 17 0.94 -44.94 -19.70
N ALA A 18 1.04 -46.23 -20.06
CA ALA A 18 1.25 -47.30 -19.08
C ALA A 18 2.66 -47.29 -18.46
N ALA A 19 3.70 -46.91 -19.22
CA ALA A 19 5.08 -46.83 -18.71
C ALA A 19 5.37 -45.56 -17.90
N ALA A 20 4.67 -44.44 -18.18
CA ALA A 20 4.77 -43.22 -17.39
C ALA A 20 3.87 -43.22 -16.13
N GLY A 21 2.88 -44.13 -16.06
CA GLY A 21 1.94 -44.26 -14.93
C GLY A 21 2.49 -44.98 -13.70
N CYS A 22 3.69 -45.57 -13.77
CA CYS A 22 4.32 -46.29 -12.67
C CYS A 22 5.76 -45.81 -12.46
N GLY A 23 5.90 -44.56 -11.99
CA GLY A 23 7.16 -44.05 -11.50
C GLY A 23 7.04 -42.58 -11.14
N GLN A 24 6.67 -42.27 -9.89
CA GLN A 24 7.09 -40.99 -9.34
C GLN A 24 8.62 -40.97 -9.46
N ALA A 25 9.17 -39.94 -10.10
CA ALA A 25 10.61 -39.72 -10.02
C ALA A 25 10.99 -39.75 -8.54
N PRO A 26 12.04 -40.48 -8.12
CA PRO A 26 12.36 -40.63 -6.71
C PRO A 26 12.60 -39.24 -6.11
N GLU A 27 11.76 -38.84 -5.17
CA GLU A 27 11.96 -37.62 -4.40
C GLU A 27 13.25 -37.77 -3.58
N ARG A 28 14.16 -36.81 -3.74
CA ARG A 28 15.43 -36.81 -3.01
C ARG A 28 15.29 -35.90 -1.79
N ILE A 29 15.40 -36.48 -0.60
CA ILE A 29 15.53 -35.73 0.64
C ILE A 29 17.02 -35.45 0.85
N LEU A 30 17.40 -34.18 0.79
CA LEU A 30 18.80 -33.74 0.95
C LEU A 30 18.98 -33.09 2.33
N PRO A 31 19.63 -33.75 3.30
CA PRO A 31 19.93 -33.13 4.58
C PRO A 31 21.04 -32.07 4.43
N TYR A 32 21.13 -31.14 5.38
CA TYR A 32 22.28 -30.27 5.50
C TYR A 32 23.54 -31.11 5.75
N VAL A 33 24.63 -30.79 5.05
CA VAL A 33 25.94 -31.40 5.30
C VAL A 33 26.43 -31.06 6.72
N ILE A 34 26.21 -29.81 7.13
CA ILE A 34 26.45 -29.32 8.48
C ILE A 34 25.19 -28.54 8.88
N PRO A 35 24.33 -29.09 9.77
CA PRO A 35 23.13 -28.39 10.21
C PRO A 35 23.51 -27.21 11.11
N PRO A 36 22.93 -26.02 10.91
CA PRO A 36 23.12 -24.91 11.84
C PRO A 36 22.35 -25.15 13.14
N ASP A 37 22.95 -24.81 14.29
CA ASP A 37 22.39 -25.09 15.63
C ASP A 37 21.03 -24.43 15.89
N ASN A 38 20.70 -23.37 15.15
CA ASN A 38 19.48 -22.59 15.30
C ASN A 38 18.38 -22.92 14.27
N LEU A 39 18.53 -24.01 13.51
CA LEU A 39 17.57 -24.42 12.47
C LEU A 39 17.05 -25.82 12.74
N ILE A 40 15.74 -25.93 12.94
CA ILE A 40 15.03 -27.21 13.08
C ILE A 40 14.19 -27.41 11.82
N PRO A 41 14.47 -28.41 10.96
CA PRO A 41 13.65 -28.71 9.80
C PRO A 41 12.19 -28.94 10.21
N GLY A 42 11.23 -28.34 9.51
CA GLY A 42 9.82 -28.40 9.87
C GLY A 42 9.35 -27.19 10.69
N VAL A 43 10.24 -26.46 11.36
CA VAL A 43 9.91 -25.33 12.25
C VAL A 43 10.34 -24.03 11.60
N ALA A 44 9.45 -23.03 11.64
CA ALA A 44 9.75 -21.71 11.07
C ALA A 44 10.60 -20.86 12.04
N SER A 45 11.59 -20.18 11.50
CA SER A 45 12.32 -19.11 12.20
C SER A 45 11.71 -17.75 11.83
N TRP A 46 11.66 -16.82 12.78
CA TRP A 46 11.06 -15.50 12.58
C TRP A 46 12.12 -14.41 12.78
N PHE A 47 12.30 -13.56 11.77
CA PHE A 47 13.30 -12.48 11.79
C PHE A 47 12.63 -11.12 11.68
N SER A 48 12.99 -10.19 12.56
CA SER A 48 12.48 -8.82 12.55
C SER A 48 13.30 -7.93 11.62
N THR A 49 12.68 -7.25 10.67
CA THR A 49 13.35 -6.33 9.72
C THR A 49 12.40 -5.19 9.32
N VAL A 50 12.71 -4.42 8.27
CA VAL A 50 11.90 -3.26 7.82
C VAL A 50 11.44 -3.43 6.37
N CYS A 51 10.17 -3.11 6.11
CA CYS A 51 9.60 -3.05 4.77
C CYS A 51 10.03 -1.76 4.06
N ARG A 52 10.56 -1.89 2.83
CA ARG A 52 11.01 -0.78 1.97
C ARG A 52 10.17 -0.56 0.72
N GLU A 53 8.95 -1.11 0.69
CA GLU A 53 8.00 -0.93 -0.42
C GLU A 53 7.43 0.49 -0.53
N CYS A 54 7.60 1.32 0.51
CA CYS A 54 7.35 2.76 0.49
C CYS A 54 8.09 3.43 1.66
N PRO A 55 8.17 4.77 1.73
CA PRO A 55 8.91 5.45 2.79
C PRO A 55 8.29 5.39 4.20
N ALA A 56 7.12 4.75 4.37
CA ALA A 56 6.47 4.59 5.68
C ALA A 56 7.29 3.75 6.68
N GLY A 57 8.22 2.91 6.20
CA GLY A 57 9.18 2.19 7.06
C GLY A 57 8.54 1.26 8.10
N CYS A 58 7.52 0.48 7.72
CA CYS A 58 6.86 -0.47 8.62
C CYS A 58 7.82 -1.61 9.02
N GLY A 59 7.85 -1.97 10.30
CA GLY A 59 8.58 -3.16 10.77
C GLY A 59 7.87 -4.44 10.37
N VAL A 60 8.60 -5.45 9.92
CA VAL A 60 8.04 -6.74 9.50
C VAL A 60 8.73 -7.89 10.22
N ILE A 61 7.99 -8.97 10.44
CA ILE A 61 8.55 -10.27 10.81
C ILE A 61 8.48 -11.18 9.59
N ALA A 62 9.62 -11.73 9.21
CA ALA A 62 9.77 -12.62 8.08
C ALA A 62 9.73 -14.07 8.56
N ARG A 63 8.75 -14.85 8.09
CA ARG A 63 8.66 -16.30 8.32
C ARG A 63 9.65 -16.98 7.39
N ASN A 64 10.77 -17.43 7.95
CA ASN A 64 11.79 -18.19 7.24
C ASN A 64 11.54 -19.70 7.43
N ARG A 65 11.60 -20.43 6.32
CA ARG A 65 11.53 -21.88 6.22
C ARG A 65 12.83 -22.37 5.61
N GLU A 66 13.68 -23.02 6.42
CA GLU A 66 14.91 -23.67 5.96
C GLU A 66 15.80 -22.80 5.03
N GLY A 67 15.88 -21.48 5.31
CA GLY A 67 16.71 -20.52 4.56
C GLY A 67 15.97 -19.65 3.54
N ARG A 68 14.66 -19.82 3.32
CA ARG A 68 13.84 -18.97 2.42
C ARG A 68 12.68 -18.30 3.17
N VAL A 69 12.32 -17.08 2.78
CA VAL A 69 11.17 -16.38 3.37
C VAL A 69 9.89 -16.75 2.63
N VAL A 70 8.86 -17.17 3.34
CA VAL A 70 7.59 -17.64 2.74
C VAL A 70 6.40 -16.75 3.06
N LYS A 71 6.51 -15.93 4.11
CA LYS A 71 5.45 -15.01 4.53
C LYS A 71 6.06 -13.82 5.26
N LEU A 72 5.49 -12.64 5.03
CA LEU A 72 5.74 -11.45 5.85
C LEU A 72 4.51 -11.13 6.68
N GLU A 73 4.71 -10.76 7.94
CA GLU A 73 3.68 -10.17 8.79
C GLU A 73 4.21 -8.86 9.38
N GLY A 74 3.32 -8.01 9.90
CA GLY A 74 3.77 -6.81 10.61
C GLY A 74 4.41 -7.20 11.94
N ASN A 75 5.44 -6.46 12.35
CA ASN A 75 6.06 -6.63 13.66
C ASN A 75 5.16 -6.01 14.76
N PRO A 76 4.65 -6.79 15.73
CA PRO A 76 3.81 -6.30 16.83
C PRO A 76 4.48 -5.20 17.67
N ASP A 77 5.81 -5.26 17.80
CA ASP A 77 6.57 -4.33 18.63
C ASP A 77 6.80 -2.99 17.92
N HIS A 78 6.84 -2.98 16.58
CA HIS A 78 7.23 -1.80 15.81
C HIS A 78 6.16 -0.67 15.91
N PRO A 79 6.54 0.58 16.28
CA PRO A 79 5.58 1.63 16.63
C PRO A 79 4.60 2.03 15.51
N VAL A 80 5.06 1.97 14.26
CA VAL A 80 4.29 2.43 13.08
C VAL A 80 3.08 1.52 12.83
N ASN A 81 3.28 0.21 12.77
CA ASN A 81 2.27 -0.72 12.30
C ASN A 81 1.72 -1.66 13.38
N ARG A 82 2.43 -1.87 14.50
CA ARG A 82 2.04 -2.72 15.63
C ARG A 82 1.36 -4.04 15.20
N GLY A 83 2.04 -4.80 14.34
CA GLY A 83 1.62 -6.14 13.91
C GLY A 83 0.91 -6.20 12.55
N ALA A 84 0.39 -5.08 12.04
CA ALA A 84 -0.33 -5.06 10.76
C ALA A 84 0.59 -4.80 9.56
N LEU A 85 0.12 -5.10 8.34
CA LEU A 85 0.88 -4.86 7.11
C LEU A 85 -0.06 -4.48 5.97
N CYS A 86 0.34 -3.54 5.12
CA CYS A 86 -0.46 -3.14 3.95
C CYS A 86 -0.31 -4.12 2.78
N ILE A 87 -1.11 -3.91 1.74
CA ILE A 87 -1.10 -4.73 0.53
C ILE A 87 0.29 -4.81 -0.13
N ARG A 88 1.02 -3.69 -0.18
CA ARG A 88 2.37 -3.62 -0.76
C ARG A 88 3.38 -4.42 0.05
N GLY A 89 3.34 -4.27 1.38
CA GLY A 89 4.21 -5.03 2.28
C GLY A 89 3.98 -6.54 2.19
N GLN A 90 2.73 -6.99 2.09
CA GLN A 90 2.42 -8.41 1.84
C GLN A 90 2.98 -8.91 0.50
N ALA A 91 3.01 -8.04 -0.53
CA ALA A 91 3.53 -8.37 -1.85
C ALA A 91 5.05 -8.23 -2.01
N ALA A 92 5.80 -7.83 -0.98
CA ALA A 92 7.26 -7.64 -1.09
C ALA A 92 8.00 -8.93 -1.49
N LEU A 93 7.47 -10.11 -1.15
CA LEU A 93 8.03 -11.40 -1.59
C LEU A 93 8.01 -11.58 -3.12
N GLN A 94 7.06 -10.96 -3.82
CA GLN A 94 7.02 -10.95 -5.30
C GLN A 94 8.09 -10.04 -5.90
N GLY A 95 8.60 -9.07 -5.12
CA GLY A 95 9.79 -8.30 -5.46
C GLY A 95 11.05 -9.12 -5.26
N LEU A 96 11.20 -9.76 -4.09
CA LEU A 96 12.32 -10.64 -3.74
C LEU A 96 12.49 -11.80 -4.73
N TYR A 97 11.42 -12.53 -5.03
CA TYR A 97 11.45 -13.69 -5.92
C TYR A 97 11.00 -13.38 -7.35
N ASN A 98 11.06 -12.11 -7.77
CA ASN A 98 10.64 -11.73 -9.11
C ASN A 98 11.51 -12.45 -10.17
N PRO A 99 10.89 -13.11 -11.18
CA PRO A 99 11.64 -13.86 -12.19
C PRO A 99 12.45 -12.95 -13.13
N ASP A 100 12.13 -11.65 -13.19
CA ASP A 100 12.82 -10.66 -14.04
C ASP A 100 13.89 -9.87 -13.28
N ARG A 101 14.20 -10.22 -12.01
CA ARG A 101 15.33 -9.62 -11.27
C ARG A 101 16.64 -9.83 -12.03
N LEU A 102 17.49 -8.82 -11.98
CA LEU A 102 18.82 -8.86 -12.57
C LEU A 102 19.71 -9.89 -11.84
N ARG A 103 20.34 -10.78 -12.60
CA ARG A 103 21.06 -11.94 -12.05
C ARG A 103 22.52 -11.69 -11.69
N GLY A 104 23.10 -10.60 -12.15
CA GLY A 104 24.50 -10.23 -12.00
C GLY A 104 24.81 -8.91 -12.69
N PRO A 105 26.02 -8.35 -12.53
CA PRO A 105 26.42 -7.09 -13.14
C PRO A 105 26.30 -7.13 -14.67
N MET A 106 25.84 -6.02 -15.24
CA MET A 106 25.70 -5.88 -16.69
C MET A 106 26.38 -4.60 -17.15
N ARG A 107 27.00 -4.63 -18.32
CA ARG A 107 27.62 -3.47 -18.97
C ARG A 107 27.08 -3.33 -20.38
N ARG A 108 26.84 -2.09 -20.80
CA ARG A 108 26.48 -1.77 -22.18
C ARG A 108 27.72 -1.83 -23.08
N ASP A 109 27.64 -2.61 -24.15
CA ASP A 109 28.68 -2.70 -25.16
C ASP A 109 28.55 -1.59 -26.23
N ALA A 110 29.47 -1.56 -27.19
CA ALA A 110 29.47 -0.57 -28.27
C ALA A 110 28.27 -0.68 -29.23
N SER A 111 27.57 -1.83 -29.26
CA SER A 111 26.33 -2.01 -30.02
C SER A 111 25.11 -1.46 -29.28
N GLY A 112 25.29 -1.07 -28.02
CA GLY A 112 24.21 -0.61 -27.15
C GLY A 112 23.51 -1.73 -26.39
N ALA A 113 23.96 -2.99 -26.50
CA ALA A 113 23.35 -4.13 -25.80
C ALA A 113 23.96 -4.31 -24.39
N LEU A 114 23.13 -4.70 -23.42
CA LEU A 114 23.59 -5.08 -22.09
C LEU A 114 24.18 -6.50 -22.11
N LYS A 115 25.41 -6.65 -21.63
CA LYS A 115 26.13 -7.93 -21.52
C LYS A 115 26.53 -8.20 -20.07
N PRO A 116 26.46 -9.45 -19.59
CA PRO A 116 26.97 -9.81 -18.28
C PRO A 116 28.46 -9.49 -18.16
N VAL A 117 28.87 -8.99 -17.01
CA VAL A 117 30.25 -8.68 -16.66
C VAL A 117 30.53 -9.17 -15.24
N LYS A 118 31.80 -9.46 -14.92
CA LYS A 118 32.19 -9.82 -13.56
C LYS A 118 32.19 -8.58 -12.66
N TRP A 119 31.89 -8.79 -11.37
CA TRP A 119 31.90 -7.72 -10.38
C TRP A 119 33.22 -6.94 -10.33
N GLU A 120 34.35 -7.63 -10.41
CA GLU A 120 35.68 -7.00 -10.32
C GLU A 120 35.95 -6.07 -11.51
N GLU A 121 35.50 -6.46 -12.71
CA GLU A 121 35.61 -5.62 -13.91
C GLU A 121 34.65 -4.44 -13.85
N ALA A 122 33.41 -4.67 -13.39
CA ALA A 122 32.40 -3.64 -13.20
C ALA A 122 32.84 -2.57 -12.18
N GLU A 123 33.32 -2.97 -11.00
CA GLU A 123 33.85 -2.04 -9.99
C GLU A 123 35.08 -1.28 -10.52
N LYS A 124 35.99 -1.97 -11.20
CA LYS A 124 37.18 -1.34 -11.79
C LYS A 124 36.81 -0.22 -12.76
N LEU A 125 35.83 -0.43 -13.64
CA LEU A 125 35.38 0.59 -14.59
C LEU A 125 34.85 1.84 -13.88
N LEU A 126 34.07 1.65 -12.80
CA LEU A 126 33.57 2.77 -12.00
C LEU A 126 34.72 3.50 -11.27
N VAL A 127 35.62 2.76 -10.64
CA VAL A 127 36.79 3.30 -9.92
C VAL A 127 37.69 4.11 -10.84
N GLU A 128 38.02 3.60 -12.03
CA GLU A 128 38.87 4.31 -13.01
C GLU A 128 38.25 5.65 -13.41
N ARG A 129 36.95 5.66 -13.72
CA ARG A 129 36.24 6.89 -14.10
C ARG A 129 36.20 7.91 -12.97
N LEU A 130 35.85 7.48 -11.76
CA LEU A 130 35.78 8.37 -10.58
C LEU A 130 37.16 8.91 -10.21
N THR A 131 38.19 8.06 -10.20
CA THR A 131 39.59 8.45 -9.90
C THR A 131 40.07 9.54 -10.86
N GLY A 132 39.78 9.39 -12.16
CA GLY A 132 40.11 10.40 -13.16
C GLY A 132 39.50 11.77 -12.87
N LEU A 133 38.23 11.83 -12.45
CA LEU A 133 37.55 13.08 -12.13
C LEU A 133 38.06 13.70 -10.82
N VAL A 134 38.22 12.89 -9.77
CA VAL A 134 38.69 13.35 -8.46
C VAL A 134 40.11 13.92 -8.58
N LYS A 135 41.04 13.24 -9.27
CA LYS A 135 42.42 13.72 -9.48
C LYS A 135 42.49 15.02 -10.30
N GLN A 136 41.52 15.25 -11.19
CA GLN A 136 41.42 16.50 -11.97
C GLN A 136 40.71 17.65 -11.21
N GLY A 137 40.34 17.46 -9.94
CA GLY A 137 39.56 18.45 -9.19
C GLY A 137 38.11 18.61 -9.69
N LYS A 138 37.62 17.66 -10.49
CA LYS A 138 36.29 17.68 -11.12
C LYS A 138 35.25 16.87 -10.36
N GLY A 139 35.42 16.69 -9.04
CA GLY A 139 34.49 15.92 -8.20
C GLY A 139 33.03 16.35 -8.35
N LYS A 140 32.76 17.65 -8.48
CA LYS A 140 31.40 18.23 -8.70
C LYS A 140 30.71 17.76 -9.99
N ARG A 141 31.37 16.98 -10.86
CA ARG A 141 30.75 16.35 -12.02
C ARG A 141 30.18 14.96 -11.70
N ILE A 142 30.25 14.52 -10.44
CA ILE A 142 29.69 13.29 -9.90
C ILE A 142 28.43 13.61 -9.09
N VAL A 143 27.35 12.87 -9.31
CA VAL A 143 26.09 12.99 -8.57
C VAL A 143 25.57 11.60 -8.19
N VAL A 144 25.04 11.48 -6.98
CA VAL A 144 24.24 10.33 -6.55
C VAL A 144 22.79 10.76 -6.43
N MET A 145 21.88 10.02 -7.07
CA MET A 145 20.44 10.14 -6.83
C MET A 145 19.92 8.79 -6.34
N SER A 146 19.35 8.78 -5.14
CA SER A 146 18.82 7.60 -4.46
C SER A 146 17.33 7.79 -4.17
N GLN A 147 16.58 6.71 -3.96
CA GLN A 147 15.33 6.79 -3.20
C GLN A 147 15.56 7.41 -1.81
N LEU A 148 14.50 7.77 -1.09
CA LEU A 148 14.62 8.30 0.27
C LEU A 148 15.31 7.32 1.23
N GLU A 149 16.52 7.66 1.66
CA GLU A 149 17.32 6.89 2.63
C GLU A 149 17.53 7.69 3.92
N SER A 150 16.73 7.40 4.95
CA SER A 150 16.75 8.16 6.21
C SER A 150 17.71 7.62 7.27
N GLY A 151 18.26 6.42 7.05
CA GLY A 151 19.18 5.70 7.93
C GLY A 151 20.67 5.92 7.62
N ASN A 152 21.50 4.97 8.03
CA ASN A 152 22.95 4.99 7.88
C ASN A 152 23.42 4.78 6.44
N LEU A 153 22.62 4.15 5.56
CA LEU A 153 22.94 4.13 4.13
C LEU A 153 22.93 5.55 3.54
N GLY A 154 21.92 6.36 3.91
CA GLY A 154 21.86 7.77 3.52
C GLY A 154 23.08 8.56 4.01
N ARG A 155 23.50 8.34 5.26
CA ARG A 155 24.73 8.96 5.82
C ARG A 155 26.00 8.51 5.11
N LEU A 156 26.08 7.22 4.75
CA LEU A 156 27.19 6.71 3.95
C LEU A 156 27.23 7.40 2.59
N ILE A 157 26.10 7.51 1.88
CA ILE A 157 26.00 8.20 0.58
C ILE A 157 26.45 9.67 0.69
N GLU A 158 26.01 10.38 1.73
CA GLU A 158 26.42 11.78 1.98
C GLU A 158 27.93 11.90 2.26
N SER A 159 28.47 11.07 3.15
CA SER A 159 29.91 11.07 3.46
C SER A 159 30.77 10.64 2.27
N TRP A 160 30.27 9.70 1.47
CA TRP A 160 30.87 9.25 0.22
C TRP A 160 30.98 10.38 -0.79
N ALA A 161 29.87 11.10 -1.03
CA ALA A 161 29.86 12.24 -1.93
C ALA A 161 30.80 13.35 -1.43
N GLN A 162 30.79 13.65 -0.12
CA GLN A 162 31.65 14.66 0.47
C GLN A 162 33.15 14.32 0.31
N ALA A 163 33.55 13.09 0.61
CA ALA A 163 34.97 12.69 0.54
C ALA A 163 35.53 12.71 -0.88
N LEU A 164 34.70 12.46 -1.89
CA LEU A 164 35.08 12.53 -3.31
C LEU A 164 34.95 13.95 -3.91
N GLY A 165 34.47 14.92 -3.12
CA GLY A 165 34.17 16.27 -3.63
C GLY A 165 33.02 16.29 -4.65
N ALA A 166 32.14 15.28 -4.60
CA ALA A 166 30.95 15.17 -5.44
C ALA A 166 29.89 16.21 -5.04
N ARG A 167 28.88 16.42 -5.92
CA ARG A 167 27.73 17.24 -5.52
C ARG A 167 26.95 16.54 -4.42
N ARG A 168 26.21 17.33 -3.64
CA ARG A 168 25.32 16.80 -2.60
C ARG A 168 24.36 15.76 -3.21
N PRO A 169 24.20 14.59 -2.58
CA PRO A 169 23.26 13.58 -3.06
C PRO A 169 21.83 14.09 -3.11
N ILE A 170 21.04 13.50 -4.00
CA ILE A 170 19.61 13.75 -4.16
C ILE A 170 18.86 12.53 -3.64
N PHE A 171 18.04 12.72 -2.62
CA PHE A 171 17.10 11.71 -2.12
C PHE A 171 15.74 11.96 -2.77
N TYR A 172 15.51 11.30 -3.90
CA TYR A 172 14.32 11.46 -4.72
C TYR A 172 13.15 10.64 -4.18
N GLU A 173 12.03 11.30 -3.94
CA GLU A 173 10.75 10.68 -3.61
C GLU A 173 9.65 11.45 -4.34
N PRO A 174 8.94 10.84 -5.30
CA PRO A 174 7.89 11.52 -6.07
C PRO A 174 6.81 12.18 -5.21
N PHE A 175 6.48 11.58 -4.06
CA PHE A 175 5.53 12.13 -3.10
C PHE A 175 6.27 12.64 -1.86
N ASN A 176 7.04 13.72 -2.00
CA ASN A 176 7.89 14.28 -0.94
C ASN A 176 7.17 15.17 0.08
N TYR A 177 5.91 15.55 -0.18
CA TYR A 177 5.10 16.45 0.66
C TYR A 177 5.77 17.80 0.97
N GLU A 178 6.52 18.37 0.02
CA GLU A 178 7.31 19.58 0.25
C GLU A 178 6.48 20.79 0.71
N ALA A 179 5.22 20.86 0.27
CA ALA A 179 4.28 21.91 0.66
C ALA A 179 3.99 21.92 2.18
N ILE A 180 3.96 20.75 2.85
CA ILE A 180 3.63 20.65 4.28
C ILE A 180 4.74 21.27 5.13
N HIS A 181 5.98 20.84 4.93
CA HIS A 181 7.09 21.34 5.75
C HIS A 181 7.43 22.79 5.44
N HIS A 182 7.30 23.21 4.17
CA HIS A 182 7.46 24.62 3.82
C HIS A 182 6.37 25.49 4.46
N ALA A 183 5.11 25.04 4.49
CA ALA A 183 4.05 25.74 5.21
C ALA A 183 4.30 25.79 6.72
N SER A 184 4.77 24.69 7.32
CA SER A 184 5.18 24.67 8.73
C SER A 184 6.30 25.67 9.03
N ARG A 185 7.29 25.80 8.13
CA ARG A 185 8.36 26.79 8.25
C ARG A 185 7.81 28.22 8.20
N LEU A 186 6.88 28.51 7.29
CA LEU A 186 6.31 29.84 7.11
C LEU A 186 5.38 30.24 8.27
N VAL A 187 4.53 29.32 8.74
CA VAL A 187 3.55 29.59 9.81
C VAL A 187 4.20 29.53 11.20
N PHE A 188 4.98 28.49 11.46
CA PHE A 188 5.49 28.16 12.81
C PHE A 188 7.00 28.33 12.98
N GLY A 189 7.73 28.59 11.90
CA GLY A 189 9.18 28.76 11.95
C GLY A 189 9.99 27.48 12.03
N ARG A 190 9.35 26.31 11.94
CA ARG A 190 9.98 24.99 11.98
C ARG A 190 9.74 24.27 10.66
N ASP A 191 10.82 23.90 9.99
CA ASP A 191 10.78 23.16 8.73
C ASP A 191 10.59 21.67 9.03
N ALA A 192 9.33 21.24 9.14
CA ALA A 192 8.97 19.90 9.58
C ALA A 192 7.62 19.45 9.03
N ILE A 193 7.48 18.15 8.81
CA ILE A 193 6.16 17.51 8.67
C ILE A 193 5.79 17.01 10.07
N PRO A 194 4.78 17.61 10.73
CA PRO A 194 4.43 17.27 12.10
C PRO A 194 3.81 15.87 12.18
N HIS A 195 3.79 15.30 13.39
CA HIS A 195 3.01 14.11 13.68
C HIS A 195 1.53 14.48 13.88
N TYR A 196 0.66 13.75 13.18
CA TYR A 196 -0.79 13.91 13.25
C TYR A 196 -1.40 12.80 14.12
N ALA A 197 -1.78 13.15 15.35
CA ALA A 197 -2.38 12.22 16.32
C ALA A 197 -3.89 12.06 16.07
N LEU A 198 -4.25 11.40 14.96
CA LEU A 198 -5.64 11.21 14.54
C LEU A 198 -6.48 10.48 15.59
N GLU A 199 -5.87 9.57 16.36
CA GLU A 199 -6.52 8.78 17.39
C GLU A 199 -6.99 9.58 18.60
N GLU A 200 -6.44 10.79 18.79
CA GLU A 200 -6.80 11.66 19.91
C GLU A 200 -7.83 12.72 19.54
N ALA A 201 -8.18 12.84 18.26
CA ALA A 201 -9.16 13.79 17.78
C ALA A 201 -10.60 13.31 18.01
N ASN A 202 -11.55 14.24 18.13
CA ASN A 202 -12.99 13.97 18.06
C ASN A 202 -13.56 14.28 16.67
N VAL A 203 -12.86 15.13 15.91
CA VAL A 203 -13.19 15.47 14.52
C VAL A 203 -11.92 15.51 13.67
N ILE A 204 -11.95 14.85 12.51
CA ILE A 204 -10.96 15.05 11.44
C ILE A 204 -11.62 15.87 10.33
N LEU A 205 -10.98 16.97 9.94
CA LEU A 205 -11.29 17.74 8.75
C LEU A 205 -10.14 17.57 7.74
N SER A 206 -10.32 16.73 6.72
CA SER A 206 -9.27 16.47 5.74
C SER A 206 -9.53 17.23 4.44
N PHE A 207 -8.50 17.86 3.89
CA PHE A 207 -8.49 18.48 2.57
C PHE A 207 -7.59 17.65 1.64
N GLY A 208 -8.22 16.72 0.91
CA GLY A 208 -7.55 15.88 -0.08
C GLY A 208 -6.45 14.96 0.46
N ALA A 209 -6.27 14.80 1.78
CA ALA A 209 -5.26 13.90 2.32
C ALA A 209 -5.78 12.45 2.32
N ASP A 210 -5.11 11.59 1.55
CA ASP A 210 -5.45 10.18 1.29
C ASP A 210 -4.78 9.22 2.29
N PHE A 211 -4.96 9.48 3.60
CA PHE A 211 -4.26 8.77 4.69
C PHE A 211 -4.65 7.30 4.88
N LEU A 212 -5.72 6.82 4.23
CA LEU A 212 -6.05 5.39 4.17
C LEU A 212 -5.44 4.68 2.95
N GLU A 213 -4.77 5.43 2.07
CA GLU A 213 -4.24 4.94 0.78
C GLU A 213 -2.72 5.02 0.74
N SER A 214 -2.16 6.23 0.55
CA SER A 214 -0.74 6.42 0.27
C SER A 214 -0.07 7.51 1.10
N TRP A 215 -0.86 8.40 1.73
CA TRP A 215 -0.35 9.55 2.46
C TRP A 215 0.46 9.15 3.69
N LEU A 216 1.73 9.60 3.73
CA LEU A 216 2.74 9.38 4.78
C LEU A 216 2.90 7.92 5.23
N SER A 217 1.99 7.43 6.08
CA SER A 217 2.01 6.09 6.67
C SER A 217 0.58 5.49 6.74
N PRO A 218 0.12 4.80 5.69
CA PRO A 218 -1.26 4.32 5.60
C PRO A 218 -1.64 3.33 6.72
N VAL A 219 -0.70 2.49 7.17
CA VAL A 219 -0.96 1.49 8.23
C VAL A 219 -1.10 2.17 9.60
N GLU A 220 -0.24 3.15 9.90
CA GLU A 220 -0.31 3.92 11.14
C GLU A 220 -1.59 4.76 11.19
N HIS A 221 -1.90 5.46 10.09
CA HIS A 221 -3.07 6.32 10.02
C HIS A 221 -4.38 5.53 9.97
N ALA A 222 -4.48 4.38 9.30
CA ALA A 222 -5.67 3.54 9.39
C ALA A 222 -5.93 3.04 10.82
N ARG A 223 -4.86 2.70 11.56
CA ARG A 223 -4.95 2.33 12.97
C ARG A 223 -5.40 3.49 13.84
N ALA A 224 -4.82 4.67 13.64
CA ALA A 224 -5.16 5.87 14.39
C ALA A 224 -6.59 6.33 14.10
N PHE A 225 -6.98 6.38 12.82
CA PHE A 225 -8.32 6.66 12.35
C PHE A 225 -9.35 5.74 13.00
N THR A 226 -9.15 4.43 12.97
CA THR A 226 -10.11 3.48 13.57
C THR A 226 -10.23 3.62 15.08
N ARG A 227 -9.15 4.03 15.79
CA ARG A 227 -9.23 4.32 17.23
C ARG A 227 -10.15 5.51 17.54
N MET A 228 -10.17 6.49 16.65
CA MET A 228 -11.03 7.68 16.76
C MET A 228 -12.46 7.40 16.25
N HIS A 229 -12.56 6.83 15.05
CA HIS A 229 -13.80 6.78 14.29
C HIS A 229 -14.67 5.60 14.70
N ALA A 230 -14.12 4.38 14.80
CA ALA A 230 -14.95 3.19 15.00
C ALA A 230 -15.75 3.23 16.32
N PHE A 231 -17.00 2.79 16.24
CA PHE A 231 -17.97 2.82 17.33
C PHE A 231 -17.55 1.92 18.50
N LYS A 232 -17.32 2.54 19.66
CA LYS A 232 -16.96 1.87 20.91
C LYS A 232 -17.55 2.61 22.10
N HIS A 233 -18.20 1.88 23.01
CA HIS A 233 -18.71 2.41 24.28
C HIS A 233 -19.62 3.64 24.08
N GLY A 234 -20.54 3.54 23.11
CA GLY A 234 -21.46 4.61 22.73
C GLY A 234 -20.82 5.82 22.03
N LYS A 235 -19.51 5.79 21.75
CA LYS A 235 -18.76 6.91 21.17
C LYS A 235 -18.17 6.55 19.81
N ALA A 236 -18.07 7.57 18.97
CA ALA A 236 -17.50 7.55 17.64
C ALA A 236 -17.16 9.00 17.29
N GLY A 237 -15.95 9.28 16.83
CA GLY A 237 -15.62 10.60 16.31
C GLY A 237 -16.18 10.82 14.90
N THR A 238 -16.04 12.04 14.41
CA THR A 238 -16.57 12.48 13.11
C THR A 238 -15.44 12.72 12.11
N PHE A 239 -15.62 12.30 10.86
CA PHE A 239 -14.69 12.52 9.78
C PHE A 239 -15.35 13.25 8.60
N ILE A 240 -14.88 14.46 8.32
CA ILE A 240 -15.28 15.29 7.18
C ILE A 240 -14.11 15.32 6.19
N HIS A 241 -14.39 15.01 4.93
CA HIS A 241 -13.39 14.95 3.87
C HIS A 241 -13.78 15.81 2.68
N VAL A 242 -12.93 16.78 2.34
CA VAL A 242 -13.07 17.68 1.19
C VAL A 242 -12.18 17.16 0.08
N GLU A 243 -12.78 16.64 -1.00
CA GLU A 243 -12.08 16.17 -2.19
C GLU A 243 -13.03 16.15 -3.39
N PRO A 244 -12.61 16.55 -4.61
CA PRO A 244 -13.45 16.47 -5.81
C PRO A 244 -13.79 15.04 -6.25
N ARG A 245 -12.97 14.06 -5.85
CA ARG A 245 -13.09 12.63 -6.15
C ARG A 245 -13.44 11.88 -4.87
N LEU A 246 -14.28 10.86 -4.97
CA LEU A 246 -14.50 9.91 -3.88
C LEU A 246 -13.35 8.90 -3.85
N SER A 247 -12.26 9.25 -3.18
CA SER A 247 -11.16 8.33 -2.87
C SER A 247 -11.57 7.24 -1.87
N LEU A 248 -10.69 6.27 -1.61
CA LEU A 248 -10.92 5.30 -0.53
C LEU A 248 -11.02 6.02 0.82
N THR A 249 -10.20 7.06 1.00
CA THR A 249 -10.26 7.89 2.20
C THR A 249 -11.59 8.63 2.30
N ALA A 250 -12.06 9.25 1.21
CA ALA A 250 -13.37 9.91 1.15
C ALA A 250 -14.54 8.95 1.39
N ALA A 251 -14.47 7.72 0.88
CA ALA A 251 -15.50 6.69 1.09
C ALA A 251 -15.63 6.21 2.55
N ASN A 252 -14.64 6.52 3.39
CA ASN A 252 -14.69 6.28 4.83
C ASN A 252 -15.07 7.55 5.63
N ALA A 253 -15.27 8.68 4.97
CA ALA A 253 -15.77 9.89 5.61
C ALA A 253 -17.22 9.70 6.03
N ASP A 254 -17.58 10.35 7.14
CA ASP A 254 -18.98 10.54 7.45
C ASP A 254 -19.55 11.54 6.45
N GLU A 255 -18.88 12.69 6.24
CA GLU A 255 -19.27 13.69 5.25
C GLU A 255 -18.21 13.83 4.17
N TRP A 256 -18.55 13.43 2.93
CA TRP A 256 -17.76 13.77 1.74
C TRP A 256 -18.28 15.07 1.12
N VAL A 257 -17.41 16.07 1.08
CA VAL A 257 -17.66 17.39 0.51
C VAL A 257 -17.03 17.44 -0.87
N ARG A 258 -17.85 17.18 -1.89
CA ARG A 258 -17.45 17.17 -3.30
C ARG A 258 -17.27 18.60 -3.83
N ASN A 259 -16.09 19.17 -3.67
CA ASN A 259 -15.77 20.52 -4.14
C ASN A 259 -15.29 20.54 -5.61
N ALA A 260 -15.32 21.74 -6.21
CA ALA A 260 -14.65 22.01 -7.47
C ALA A 260 -13.12 21.87 -7.30
N PRO A 261 -12.40 21.20 -8.22
CA PRO A 261 -10.96 21.00 -8.10
C PRO A 261 -10.17 22.31 -7.98
N GLY A 262 -9.24 22.38 -7.02
CA GLY A 262 -8.37 23.54 -6.83
C GLY A 262 -8.97 24.65 -5.94
N THR A 263 -10.10 24.42 -5.27
CA THR A 263 -10.74 25.37 -4.35
C THR A 263 -10.50 25.07 -2.87
N GLU A 264 -9.59 24.14 -2.55
CA GLU A 264 -9.35 23.67 -1.18
C GLU A 264 -8.78 24.78 -0.27
N GLU A 265 -7.87 25.62 -0.77
CA GLU A 265 -7.39 26.83 -0.06
C GLU A 265 -8.55 27.75 0.29
N LEU A 266 -9.40 28.04 -0.70
CA LEU A 266 -10.54 28.95 -0.56
C LEU A 266 -11.53 28.45 0.49
N LEU A 267 -11.83 27.15 0.48
CA LEU A 267 -12.68 26.51 1.48
C LEU A 267 -12.07 26.55 2.88
N ALA A 268 -10.77 26.24 3.01
CA ALA A 268 -10.08 26.29 4.31
C ALA A 268 -10.12 27.71 4.92
N LEU A 269 -9.92 28.74 4.10
CA LEU A 269 -10.02 30.13 4.56
C LEU A 269 -11.46 30.57 4.85
N ALA A 270 -12.44 30.12 4.06
CA ALA A 270 -13.85 30.43 4.31
C ALA A 270 -14.33 29.81 5.64
N ILE A 271 -13.92 28.56 5.91
CA ILE A 271 -14.15 27.89 7.20
C ILE A 271 -13.50 28.69 8.34
N LEU A 272 -12.23 29.10 8.17
CA LEU A 272 -11.52 29.92 9.16
C LEU A 272 -12.24 31.25 9.41
N LYS A 273 -12.73 31.91 8.35
CA LYS A 273 -13.51 33.15 8.46
C LYS A 273 -14.77 32.96 9.29
N VAL A 274 -15.51 31.87 9.09
CA VAL A 274 -16.70 31.56 9.90
C VAL A 274 -16.33 31.36 11.37
N ILE A 275 -15.26 30.58 11.66
CA ILE A 275 -14.79 30.36 13.03
C ILE A 275 -14.51 31.70 13.75
N LEU A 276 -13.83 32.63 13.06
CA LEU A 276 -13.50 33.94 13.62
C LEU A 276 -14.71 34.87 13.77
N ASN A 277 -15.65 34.84 12.81
CA ASN A 277 -16.86 35.67 12.86
C ASN A 277 -17.83 35.22 13.96
N GLU A 278 -17.94 33.92 14.20
CA GLU A 278 -18.77 33.36 15.26
C GLU A 278 -18.05 33.28 16.63
N GLY A 279 -16.78 33.71 16.71
CA GLY A 279 -16.02 33.70 17.96
C GLY A 279 -15.68 32.30 18.48
N LEU A 280 -15.56 31.30 17.60
CA LEU A 280 -15.38 29.89 17.94
C LEU A 280 -13.91 29.46 18.10
N GLN A 281 -12.95 30.36 17.84
CA GLN A 281 -11.52 30.08 17.98
C GLN A 281 -11.12 29.72 19.42
N ALA A 282 -10.03 28.98 19.58
CA ALA A 282 -9.49 28.60 20.88
C ALA A 282 -8.92 29.82 21.65
N PRO A 283 -8.92 29.80 23.00
CA PRO A 283 -8.26 30.81 23.80
C PRO A 283 -6.74 30.86 23.53
N GLY A 284 -6.14 32.04 23.63
CA GLY A 284 -4.68 32.22 23.53
C GLY A 284 -4.12 32.23 22.10
N VAL A 285 -4.98 32.18 21.06
CA VAL A 285 -4.57 32.36 19.67
C VAL A 285 -4.53 33.84 19.29
N ASP A 286 -3.61 34.22 18.41
CA ASP A 286 -3.55 35.57 17.84
C ASP A 286 -4.68 35.77 16.82
N VAL A 287 -5.80 36.34 17.28
CA VAL A 287 -6.98 36.62 16.45
C VAL A 287 -6.70 37.71 15.41
N ALA A 288 -5.84 38.67 15.71
CA ALA A 288 -5.50 39.74 14.77
C ALA A 288 -4.74 39.18 13.57
N LEU A 289 -3.78 38.30 13.82
CA LEU A 289 -3.07 37.55 12.78
C LEU A 289 -4.04 36.77 11.88
N LEU A 290 -4.95 36.01 12.49
CA LEU A 290 -5.91 35.17 11.77
C LEU A 290 -6.90 35.99 10.94
N ARG A 291 -7.37 37.13 11.46
CA ARG A 291 -8.29 38.03 10.74
C ARG A 291 -7.65 38.65 9.50
N ASN A 292 -6.37 39.02 9.55
CA ASN A 292 -5.67 39.59 8.40
C ASN A 292 -5.66 38.65 7.18
N VAL A 293 -5.66 37.33 7.43
CA VAL A 293 -5.62 36.30 6.38
C VAL A 293 -7.02 35.90 5.93
N ALA A 294 -7.95 35.71 6.86
CA ALA A 294 -9.26 35.12 6.55
C ALA A 294 -10.33 36.14 6.14
N MET A 295 -10.30 37.37 6.67
CA MET A 295 -11.35 38.37 6.41
C MET A 295 -11.49 38.80 4.94
N PRO A 296 -10.40 38.88 4.14
CA PRO A 296 -10.50 39.21 2.71
C PRO A 296 -11.31 38.21 1.87
N VAL A 297 -11.50 36.97 2.33
CA VAL A 297 -12.25 35.95 1.58
C VAL A 297 -13.74 36.24 1.61
N ASP A 298 -14.38 36.36 0.45
CA ASP A 298 -15.84 36.46 0.33
C ASP A 298 -16.48 35.06 0.44
N LEU A 299 -17.43 34.89 1.37
CA LEU A 299 -18.10 33.61 1.60
C LEU A 299 -18.99 33.19 0.43
N GLU A 300 -19.72 34.12 -0.17
CA GLU A 300 -20.64 33.82 -1.27
C GLU A 300 -19.85 33.47 -2.54
N ALA A 301 -18.77 34.21 -2.78
CA ALA A 301 -17.85 33.88 -3.87
C ALA A 301 -17.15 32.52 -3.63
N ALA A 302 -16.74 32.23 -2.40
CA ALA A 302 -16.16 30.94 -2.04
C ALA A 302 -17.14 29.78 -2.28
N ALA A 303 -18.40 29.95 -1.90
CA ALA A 303 -19.44 28.97 -2.14
C ALA A 303 -19.71 28.77 -3.63
N GLY A 304 -19.88 29.86 -4.38
CA GLY A 304 -20.12 29.81 -5.83
C GLY A 304 -18.98 29.17 -6.63
N GLN A 305 -17.72 29.45 -6.27
CA GLN A 305 -16.56 28.91 -6.98
C GLN A 305 -16.24 27.46 -6.60
N SER A 306 -16.42 27.09 -5.33
CA SER A 306 -16.18 25.72 -4.85
C SER A 306 -17.33 24.76 -5.13
N GLY A 307 -18.53 25.27 -5.41
CA GLY A 307 -19.74 24.46 -5.50
C GLY A 307 -20.24 23.93 -4.14
N VAL A 308 -19.64 24.37 -3.03
CA VAL A 308 -20.04 24.00 -1.66
C VAL A 308 -20.91 25.11 -1.08
N SER A 309 -22.11 24.78 -0.60
CA SER A 309 -23.04 25.79 -0.07
C SER A 309 -22.46 26.56 1.13
N VAL A 310 -22.91 27.80 1.32
CA VAL A 310 -22.55 28.61 2.51
C VAL A 310 -22.97 27.90 3.80
N GLU A 311 -24.10 27.21 3.78
CA GLU A 311 -24.64 26.41 4.88
C GLU A 311 -23.68 25.27 5.23
N THR A 312 -23.18 24.53 4.24
CA THR A 312 -22.19 23.47 4.42
C THR A 312 -20.88 24.03 4.98
N ILE A 313 -20.38 25.15 4.45
CA ILE A 313 -19.17 25.81 4.98
C ILE A 313 -19.35 26.19 6.46
N LYS A 314 -20.51 26.77 6.82
CA LYS A 314 -20.84 27.10 8.22
C LYS A 314 -20.97 25.86 9.09
N HIS A 315 -21.59 24.80 8.58
CA HIS A 315 -21.72 23.52 9.27
C HIS A 315 -20.34 22.96 9.62
N ILE A 316 -19.45 22.84 8.63
CA ILE A 316 -18.09 22.31 8.82
C ILE A 316 -17.32 23.16 9.83
N ALA A 317 -17.38 24.49 9.72
CA ALA A 317 -16.73 25.40 10.66
C ALA A 317 -17.19 25.19 12.11
N ARG A 318 -18.51 25.07 12.33
CA ARG A 318 -19.08 24.83 13.65
C ARG A 318 -18.72 23.45 14.19
N THR A 319 -18.83 22.41 13.37
CA THR A 319 -18.49 21.04 13.75
C THR A 319 -17.02 20.94 14.13
N PHE A 320 -16.13 21.49 13.29
CA PHE A 320 -14.68 21.47 13.52
C PHE A 320 -14.25 22.25 14.77
N ALA A 321 -14.78 23.46 14.97
CA ALA A 321 -14.35 24.31 16.08
C ALA A 321 -14.93 23.88 17.44
N LYS A 322 -16.12 23.26 17.46
CA LYS A 322 -16.78 22.80 18.69
C LYS A 322 -16.26 21.44 19.18
N ALA A 323 -15.93 20.53 18.27
CA ALA A 323 -15.43 19.21 18.64
C ALA A 323 -13.93 19.28 19.02
N LYS A 324 -13.65 19.50 20.31
CA LYS A 324 -12.28 19.62 20.83
C LYS A 324 -11.81 18.31 21.50
N PRO A 325 -10.58 17.83 21.22
CA PRO A 325 -9.68 18.35 20.19
C PRO A 325 -10.13 17.93 18.79
N GLY A 326 -9.83 18.76 17.79
CA GLY A 326 -9.99 18.41 16.38
C GLY A 326 -8.64 18.19 15.72
N ILE A 327 -8.65 17.90 14.42
CA ILE A 327 -7.44 17.99 13.58
C ILE A 327 -7.82 18.28 12.14
N ALA A 328 -7.15 19.25 11.52
CA ALA A 328 -7.23 19.49 10.09
C ALA A 328 -5.97 18.95 9.40
N VAL A 329 -6.12 18.22 8.30
CA VAL A 329 -5.00 17.63 7.57
C VAL A 329 -5.10 17.90 6.07
N GLY A 330 -3.95 17.91 5.39
CA GLY A 330 -3.85 18.06 3.95
C GLY A 330 -2.58 17.40 3.43
N GLY A 331 -2.43 17.37 2.11
CA GLY A 331 -1.17 17.00 1.44
C GLY A 331 -1.29 15.85 0.45
N GLY A 332 -2.50 15.33 0.20
CA GLY A 332 -2.71 14.44 -0.94
C GLY A 332 -2.96 15.22 -2.23
N VAL A 333 -3.20 14.50 -3.33
CA VAL A 333 -3.12 15.05 -4.69
C VAL A 333 -4.04 16.24 -4.96
N ALA A 334 -5.24 16.26 -4.38
CA ALA A 334 -6.17 17.38 -4.56
C ALA A 334 -5.64 18.73 -4.04
N VAL A 335 -4.59 18.72 -3.21
CA VAL A 335 -3.93 19.94 -2.71
C VAL A 335 -2.48 20.08 -3.18
N THR A 336 -2.13 19.47 -4.32
CA THR A 336 -0.80 19.57 -4.97
C THR A 336 -0.80 20.52 -6.17
N SER A 337 -1.68 21.51 -6.18
CA SER A 337 -1.76 22.53 -7.24
C SER A 337 -0.61 23.55 -7.16
N THR A 338 -0.62 24.57 -8.02
CA THR A 338 0.30 25.70 -7.92
C THR A 338 0.18 26.50 -6.61
N LEU A 339 -0.89 26.28 -5.84
CA LEU A 339 -1.15 26.90 -4.53
C LEU A 339 -1.01 25.90 -3.37
N ALA A 340 -0.25 24.82 -3.56
CA ALA A 340 -0.11 23.75 -2.55
C ALA A 340 0.41 24.28 -1.20
N VAL A 341 1.40 25.18 -1.21
CA VAL A 341 1.98 25.76 0.02
C VAL A 341 0.96 26.66 0.73
N GLU A 342 0.25 27.49 -0.02
CA GLU A 342 -0.81 28.38 0.48
C GLU A 342 -1.96 27.59 1.09
N THR A 343 -2.37 26.51 0.44
CA THR A 343 -3.38 25.57 0.95
C THR A 343 -2.94 24.96 2.29
N GLN A 344 -1.70 24.45 2.37
CA GLN A 344 -1.17 23.91 3.64
C GLN A 344 -1.04 24.98 4.74
N ARG A 345 -0.71 26.22 4.37
CA ARG A 345 -0.70 27.35 5.31
C ARG A 345 -2.09 27.60 5.87
N ALA A 346 -3.14 27.63 5.03
CA ALA A 346 -4.52 27.77 5.50
C ALA A 346 -4.95 26.65 6.45
N ILE A 347 -4.57 25.39 6.15
CA ILE A 347 -4.84 24.21 7.01
C ILE A 347 -4.10 24.30 8.35
N HIS A 348 -2.83 24.75 8.36
CA HIS A 348 -2.10 25.01 9.59
C HIS A 348 -2.74 26.13 10.42
N LEU A 349 -3.22 27.19 9.79
CA LEU A 349 -3.93 28.28 10.47
C LEU A 349 -5.28 27.82 11.04
N LEU A 350 -6.00 26.92 10.36
CA LEU A 350 -7.20 26.26 10.93
C LEU A 350 -6.87 25.49 12.20
N ASN A 351 -5.81 24.68 12.19
CA ASN A 351 -5.37 23.96 13.39
C ASN A 351 -4.93 24.90 14.51
N TYR A 352 -4.24 25.99 14.17
CA TYR A 352 -3.86 27.01 15.13
C TYR A 352 -5.10 27.67 15.75
N ALA A 353 -6.05 28.12 14.93
CA ALA A 353 -7.31 28.73 15.36
C ALA A 353 -8.15 27.80 16.24
N ALA A 354 -8.16 26.49 15.96
CA ALA A 354 -8.88 25.50 16.76
C ALA A 354 -8.14 25.05 18.03
N GLY A 355 -6.88 25.46 18.24
CA GLY A 355 -6.08 25.07 19.41
C GLY A 355 -5.52 23.65 19.33
N ASN A 356 -5.30 23.13 18.11
CA ASN A 356 -4.84 21.77 17.86
C ASN A 356 -3.32 21.64 17.82
N VAL A 357 -2.60 22.75 17.58
CA VAL A 357 -1.13 22.80 17.53
C VAL A 357 -0.53 22.54 18.91
N GLY A 358 0.40 21.59 18.99
CA GLY A 358 0.96 21.09 20.24
C GLY A 358 0.12 20.01 20.91
N ARG A 359 -1.12 19.76 20.44
CA ARG A 359 -2.02 18.73 20.99
C ARG A 359 -2.21 17.56 20.04
N THR A 360 -2.89 17.77 18.91
CA THR A 360 -3.13 16.75 17.87
C THR A 360 -2.23 16.94 16.65
N VAL A 361 -1.72 18.15 16.42
CA VAL A 361 -0.62 18.45 15.49
C VAL A 361 0.65 18.69 16.31
N ARG A 362 1.55 17.71 16.35
CA ARG A 362 2.74 17.71 17.22
C ARG A 362 4.01 17.86 16.41
N PHE A 363 4.80 18.88 16.73
CA PHE A 363 6.17 19.02 16.26
C PHE A 363 7.13 18.30 17.22
N GLY A 364 8.25 17.80 16.73
CA GLY A 364 9.21 17.01 17.53
C GLY A 364 9.39 15.61 16.93
N PRO A 365 8.40 14.70 17.00
CA PRO A 365 8.42 13.41 16.29
C PRO A 365 8.21 13.60 14.77
N ASP A 366 9.02 14.45 14.14
CA ASP A 366 8.86 14.90 12.77
C ASP A 366 9.15 13.76 11.78
N SER A 367 8.41 13.75 10.67
CA SER A 367 8.54 12.71 9.65
C SER A 367 9.85 12.80 8.87
N ALA A 368 10.43 11.65 8.51
CA ALA A 368 11.64 11.58 7.71
C ALA A 368 11.46 12.06 6.25
N PHE A 369 10.21 12.24 5.78
CA PHE A 369 9.93 12.82 4.46
C PHE A 369 10.55 14.22 4.28
N VAL A 370 10.80 14.98 5.35
CA VAL A 370 11.52 16.27 5.28
C VAL A 370 12.95 16.15 4.75
N LYS A 371 13.53 14.94 4.75
CA LYS A 371 14.86 14.65 4.17
C LYS A 371 14.81 14.43 2.66
N ALA A 372 13.62 14.24 2.07
CA ALA A 372 13.48 14.13 0.63
C ALA A 372 13.91 15.45 -0.02
N THR A 373 14.61 15.33 -1.15
CA THR A 373 15.16 16.50 -1.85
C THR A 373 14.04 17.24 -2.59
N PRO A 374 13.96 18.58 -2.50
CA PRO A 374 12.95 19.36 -3.22
C PRO A 374 13.02 19.16 -4.73
N HIS A 375 11.86 19.18 -5.39
CA HIS A 375 11.76 18.96 -6.83
C HIS A 375 12.56 19.99 -7.65
N ALA A 376 12.69 21.22 -7.17
CA ALA A 376 13.49 22.26 -7.80
C ALA A 376 14.97 21.85 -7.97
N ILE A 377 15.52 21.07 -7.04
CA ILE A 377 16.90 20.57 -7.11
C ILE A 377 17.03 19.43 -8.13
N VAL A 378 15.99 18.61 -8.30
CA VAL A 378 15.92 17.61 -9.37
C VAL A 378 15.87 18.31 -10.74
N GLY A 379 15.15 19.43 -10.84
CA GLY A 379 15.12 20.27 -12.04
C GLY A 379 16.50 20.87 -12.35
N LEU A 380 17.20 21.35 -11.32
CA LEU A 380 18.58 21.83 -11.45
C LEU A 380 19.52 20.71 -11.92
N LEU A 381 19.43 19.49 -11.38
CA LEU A 381 20.22 18.36 -11.88
C LEU A 381 19.98 18.14 -13.37
N THR A 382 18.72 18.20 -13.80
CA THR A 382 18.35 18.02 -15.21
C THR A 382 19.01 19.06 -16.11
N GLN A 383 19.02 20.32 -15.68
CA GLN A 383 19.71 21.41 -16.39
C GLN A 383 21.23 21.18 -16.46
N LEU A 384 21.85 20.80 -15.35
CA LEU A 384 23.29 20.52 -15.29
C LEU A 384 23.68 19.34 -16.19
N MET A 385 22.88 18.28 -16.24
CA MET A 385 23.08 17.16 -17.17
C MET A 385 22.98 17.64 -18.62
N ALA A 386 21.96 18.43 -18.96
CA ALA A 386 21.76 18.96 -20.31
C ALA A 386 22.92 19.86 -20.77
N GLN A 387 23.52 20.62 -19.86
CA GLN A 387 24.70 21.47 -20.09
C GLN A 387 26.02 20.68 -20.16
N GLY A 388 25.98 19.35 -19.94
CA GLY A 388 27.18 18.52 -19.87
C GLY A 388 28.04 18.85 -18.65
N GLU A 389 27.45 19.29 -17.54
CA GLU A 389 28.15 19.52 -16.27
C GLU A 389 28.30 18.26 -15.40
N ILE A 390 27.58 17.18 -15.74
CA ILE A 390 27.59 15.92 -15.02
C ILE A 390 28.25 14.84 -15.87
N ASP A 391 29.34 14.26 -15.35
CA ASP A 391 30.10 13.19 -16.01
C ASP A 391 29.70 11.78 -15.52
N VAL A 392 29.27 11.67 -14.26
CA VAL A 392 28.87 10.41 -13.64
C VAL A 392 27.60 10.62 -12.83
N LEU A 393 26.56 9.83 -13.13
CA LEU A 393 25.34 9.74 -12.34
C LEU A 393 25.20 8.31 -11.80
N LEU A 394 25.12 8.21 -10.47
CA LEU A 394 24.83 6.97 -9.74
C LEU A 394 23.36 6.99 -9.33
N LEU A 395 22.59 6.02 -9.78
CA LEU A 395 21.16 5.88 -9.46
C LEU A 395 20.96 4.71 -8.52
N ILE A 396 20.32 4.92 -7.37
CA ILE A 396 20.11 3.89 -6.35
C ILE A 396 18.60 3.75 -6.09
N HIS A 397 17.99 2.69 -6.62
CA HIS A 397 16.54 2.42 -6.54
C HIS A 397 15.63 3.61 -6.93
N ALA A 398 16.09 4.48 -7.81
CA ALA A 398 15.34 5.65 -8.28
C ALA A 398 15.02 5.50 -9.78
N ASN A 399 13.74 5.69 -10.15
CA ASN A 399 13.28 5.61 -11.53
C ASN A 399 12.65 6.93 -12.03
N PRO A 400 13.45 8.01 -12.16
CA PRO A 400 12.96 9.31 -12.61
C PRO A 400 12.40 9.30 -14.04
N LEU A 401 12.81 8.36 -14.91
CA LEU A 401 12.24 8.27 -16.26
C LEU A 401 10.76 7.86 -16.27
N PHE A 402 10.33 7.11 -15.26
CA PHE A 402 8.91 6.79 -15.08
C PHE A 402 8.19 7.85 -14.25
N ALA A 403 8.82 8.29 -13.15
CA ALA A 403 8.16 9.08 -12.11
C ALA A 403 8.22 10.61 -12.30
N LEU A 404 8.94 11.11 -13.33
CA LEU A 404 8.89 12.52 -13.73
C LEU A 404 8.09 12.70 -15.02
N PRO A 405 7.34 13.81 -15.17
CA PRO A 405 6.75 14.18 -16.45
C PRO A 405 7.82 14.33 -17.53
N PRO A 406 7.64 13.76 -18.75
CA PRO A 406 8.63 13.85 -19.83
C PRO A 406 9.05 15.29 -20.18
N LYS A 407 8.16 16.27 -19.95
CA LYS A 407 8.41 17.70 -20.15
C LYS A 407 9.49 18.29 -19.24
N TRP A 408 9.93 17.57 -18.21
CA TRP A 408 11.14 17.92 -17.45
C TRP A 408 12.42 17.79 -18.29
N GLY A 409 12.38 17.05 -19.41
CA GLY A 409 13.56 16.84 -20.26
C GLY A 409 14.61 15.92 -19.64
N PHE A 410 14.29 15.20 -18.56
CA PHE A 410 15.22 14.32 -17.85
C PHE A 410 15.81 13.25 -18.78
N ALA A 411 14.99 12.62 -19.62
CA ALA A 411 15.42 11.59 -20.56
C ALA A 411 16.48 12.10 -21.57
N GLU A 412 16.26 13.30 -22.14
CA GLU A 412 17.20 13.89 -23.09
C GLU A 412 18.49 14.37 -22.40
N ALA A 413 18.36 14.92 -21.19
CA ALA A 413 19.52 15.30 -20.38
C ALA A 413 20.36 14.09 -19.96
N LEU A 414 19.73 12.96 -19.64
CA LEU A 414 20.40 11.73 -19.23
C LEU A 414 21.32 11.19 -20.33
N LYS A 415 20.95 11.32 -21.61
CA LYS A 415 21.78 10.92 -22.77
C LYS A 415 23.10 11.69 -22.85
N LYS A 416 23.21 12.85 -22.19
CA LYS A 416 24.44 13.67 -22.15
C LYS A 416 25.41 13.21 -21.06
N VAL A 417 24.99 12.33 -20.13
CA VAL A 417 25.83 11.83 -19.05
C VAL A 417 26.74 10.70 -19.59
N PRO A 418 28.07 10.87 -19.61
CA PRO A 418 29.01 9.88 -20.14
C PRO A 418 29.01 8.54 -19.42
N LEU A 419 28.78 8.51 -18.11
CA LEU A 419 28.65 7.27 -17.34
C LEU A 419 27.42 7.32 -16.45
N LEU A 420 26.48 6.42 -16.72
CA LEU A 420 25.28 6.20 -15.93
C LEU A 420 25.41 4.83 -15.27
N VAL A 421 25.37 4.79 -13.94
CA VAL A 421 25.44 3.56 -13.17
C VAL A 421 24.15 3.36 -12.40
N SER A 422 23.50 2.20 -12.58
CA SER A 422 22.29 1.83 -11.84
C SER A 422 22.61 0.79 -10.77
N PHE A 423 22.25 1.10 -9.52
CA PHE A 423 22.09 0.17 -8.41
C PHE A 423 20.60 -0.13 -8.26
N SER A 424 20.13 -1.11 -9.02
CA SER A 424 18.76 -1.62 -8.99
C SER A 424 18.78 -3.12 -9.19
N ASN A 425 17.86 -3.83 -8.56
CA ASN A 425 17.67 -5.26 -8.81
C ASN A 425 16.60 -5.54 -9.88
N GLN A 426 15.98 -4.51 -10.44
CA GLN A 426 14.94 -4.61 -11.47
C GLN A 426 15.36 -3.92 -12.77
N PRO A 427 14.91 -4.43 -13.93
CA PRO A 427 15.11 -3.79 -15.23
C PRO A 427 14.07 -2.68 -15.47
N ASP A 428 14.04 -1.65 -14.62
CA ASP A 428 13.17 -0.47 -14.80
C ASP A 428 13.63 0.45 -15.94
N GLU A 429 12.83 1.45 -16.31
CA GLU A 429 13.10 2.34 -17.45
C GLU A 429 14.46 3.00 -17.35
N THR A 430 14.83 3.42 -16.15
CA THR A 430 16.07 4.13 -15.88
C THR A 430 17.27 3.19 -15.90
N THR A 431 17.11 1.99 -15.34
CA THR A 431 18.12 0.93 -15.35
C THR A 431 18.39 0.42 -16.76
N GLU A 432 17.36 0.34 -17.61
CA GLU A 432 17.50 0.02 -19.04
C GLU A 432 18.26 1.09 -19.83
N GLN A 433 18.44 2.31 -19.32
CA GLN A 433 19.33 3.32 -19.92
C GLN A 433 20.77 3.28 -19.39
N ALA A 434 21.04 2.53 -18.33
CA ALA A 434 22.35 2.53 -17.69
C ALA A 434 23.46 1.99 -18.60
N HIS A 435 24.66 2.53 -18.41
CA HIS A 435 25.89 2.06 -19.05
C HIS A 435 26.51 0.91 -18.25
N LEU A 436 26.36 0.96 -16.93
CA LEU A 436 26.77 -0.08 -15.98
C LEU A 436 25.62 -0.35 -15.00
N ILE A 437 25.26 -1.60 -14.81
CA ILE A 437 24.24 -2.04 -13.86
C ILE A 437 24.93 -2.90 -12.82
N LEU A 438 24.77 -2.52 -11.57
CA LEU A 438 25.32 -3.18 -10.38
C LEU A 438 24.13 -3.63 -9.53
N PRO A 439 23.64 -4.86 -9.69
CA PRO A 439 22.45 -5.31 -8.97
C PRO A 439 22.62 -5.23 -7.46
N ASP A 440 21.73 -4.47 -6.82
CA ASP A 440 21.67 -4.37 -5.36
C ASP A 440 20.85 -5.52 -4.76
N LEU A 441 21.02 -5.74 -3.46
CA LEU A 441 20.25 -6.72 -2.71
C LEU A 441 18.81 -6.24 -2.48
N HIS A 442 17.88 -7.19 -2.39
CA HIS A 442 16.55 -6.89 -1.86
C HIS A 442 16.64 -6.59 -0.36
N SER A 443 15.70 -5.81 0.20
CA SER A 443 15.72 -5.42 1.62
C SER A 443 15.72 -6.60 2.60
N LEU A 444 15.27 -7.77 2.17
CA LEU A 444 15.24 -9.03 2.94
C LEU A 444 16.56 -9.82 2.85
N GLU A 445 17.48 -9.42 1.97
CA GLU A 445 18.80 -10.01 1.74
C GLU A 445 19.92 -9.09 2.26
N SER A 446 19.59 -7.86 2.70
CA SER A 446 20.57 -6.80 3.00
C SER A 446 20.57 -6.37 4.46
N TRP A 447 21.74 -6.02 4.98
CA TRP A 447 21.90 -5.23 6.20
C TRP A 447 21.57 -3.75 5.95
N GLY A 448 20.93 -3.10 6.92
CA GLY A 448 20.70 -1.66 6.90
C GLY A 448 19.86 -1.18 8.08
N ASP A 449 19.37 0.05 7.98
CA ASP A 449 18.40 0.61 8.91
C ASP A 449 17.58 1.71 8.23
N PHE A 450 16.42 2.00 8.80
CA PHE A 450 15.54 3.05 8.30
C PHE A 450 14.79 3.71 9.45
N SER A 451 14.69 5.04 9.41
CA SER A 451 13.98 5.83 10.41
C SER A 451 12.79 6.54 9.76
N PRO A 452 11.55 6.13 10.01
CA PRO A 452 10.37 6.76 9.39
C PRO A 452 10.03 8.13 10.00
N ARG A 453 10.40 8.34 11.26
CA ARG A 453 10.26 9.58 12.01
C ARG A 453 11.25 9.64 13.16
N GLU A 454 11.46 10.84 13.71
CA GLU A 454 12.28 11.00 14.91
C GLU A 454 11.80 10.11 16.07
N GLY A 455 12.75 9.50 16.78
CA GLY A 455 12.46 8.57 17.89
C GLY A 455 12.19 7.13 17.49
N VAL A 456 12.13 6.80 16.20
CA VAL A 456 11.99 5.41 15.70
C VAL A 456 13.13 5.09 14.75
N VAL A 457 13.92 4.07 15.06
CA VAL A 457 14.99 3.55 14.20
C VAL A 457 14.79 2.05 14.02
N GLY A 458 14.31 1.64 12.84
CA GLY A 458 14.16 0.24 12.47
C GLY A 458 15.49 -0.34 12.00
N LEU A 459 15.87 -1.51 12.52
CA LEU A 459 17.05 -2.26 12.09
C LEU A 459 16.66 -3.24 10.99
N MET A 460 17.36 -3.22 9.88
CA MET A 460 17.17 -4.16 8.77
C MET A 460 18.26 -5.22 8.84
N GLN A 461 17.88 -6.43 9.23
CA GLN A 461 18.74 -7.60 9.11
C GLN A 461 18.35 -8.42 7.87
N PRO A 462 19.31 -9.06 7.19
CA PRO A 462 19.01 -10.06 6.19
C PRO A 462 18.28 -11.23 6.84
N THR A 463 17.24 -11.70 6.18
CA THR A 463 16.37 -12.78 6.64
C THR A 463 16.57 -14.06 5.84
N MET A 464 17.42 -14.00 4.80
CA MET A 464 17.89 -15.12 3.99
C MET A 464 19.15 -14.70 3.21
N ALA A 465 19.82 -15.66 2.59
CA ALA A 465 20.92 -15.39 1.67
C ALA A 465 20.41 -14.78 0.35
N PRO A 466 21.27 -14.03 -0.39
CA PRO A 466 20.92 -13.50 -1.71
C PRO A 466 20.49 -14.59 -2.70
N VAL A 467 19.41 -14.34 -3.45
CA VAL A 467 18.92 -15.27 -4.49
C VAL A 467 19.78 -15.25 -5.76
N PHE A 468 20.36 -14.09 -6.08
CA PHE A 468 21.16 -13.85 -7.29
C PHE A 468 22.53 -13.28 -6.94
N ASP A 469 23.43 -13.18 -7.93
CA ASP A 469 24.76 -12.59 -7.78
C ASP A 469 24.66 -11.05 -7.68
N SER A 470 24.26 -10.57 -6.50
CA SER A 470 24.02 -9.17 -6.17
C SER A 470 24.87 -8.78 -4.96
N ARG A 471 25.31 -7.52 -4.88
CA ARG A 471 26.10 -6.99 -3.74
C ARG A 471 25.39 -5.78 -3.14
N ALA A 472 25.45 -5.61 -1.83
CA ALA A 472 24.83 -4.46 -1.18
C ALA A 472 25.47 -3.16 -1.67
N VAL A 473 24.65 -2.16 -2.03
CA VAL A 473 25.15 -0.85 -2.49
C VAL A 473 26.14 -0.22 -1.50
N GLY A 474 25.91 -0.39 -0.20
CA GLY A 474 26.83 0.09 0.84
C GLY A 474 28.22 -0.55 0.76
N ASP A 475 28.31 -1.86 0.48
CA ASP A 475 29.58 -2.57 0.32
C ASP A 475 30.34 -2.03 -0.90
N VAL A 476 29.62 -1.84 -2.02
CA VAL A 476 30.20 -1.32 -3.26
C VAL A 476 30.69 0.11 -3.07
N LEU A 477 29.92 0.99 -2.41
CA LEU A 477 30.34 2.37 -2.14
C LEU A 477 31.58 2.43 -1.25
N LEU A 478 31.67 1.57 -0.23
CA LEU A 478 32.85 1.46 0.63
C LEU A 478 34.08 0.98 -0.17
N SER A 479 33.93 -0.08 -0.98
CA SER A 479 34.98 -0.61 -1.87
C SER A 479 35.50 0.45 -2.84
N VAL A 480 34.58 1.05 -3.61
CA VAL A 480 34.90 2.06 -4.63
C VAL A 480 35.51 3.30 -3.99
N GLY A 481 34.96 3.77 -2.86
CA GLY A 481 35.46 4.94 -2.14
C GLY A 481 36.91 4.76 -1.67
N ARG A 482 37.26 3.58 -1.14
CA ARG A 482 38.65 3.25 -0.76
C ARG A 482 39.60 3.30 -1.94
N GLN A 483 39.22 2.67 -3.06
CA GLN A 483 40.07 2.58 -4.25
C GLN A 483 40.29 3.95 -4.90
N VAL A 484 39.23 4.77 -5.01
CA VAL A 484 39.32 6.14 -5.56
C VAL A 484 40.21 7.05 -4.73
N LEU A 485 40.16 6.93 -3.40
CA LEU A 485 40.98 7.72 -2.48
C LEU A 485 42.36 7.12 -2.19
N GLY A 486 42.69 5.94 -2.74
CA GLY A 486 43.94 5.23 -2.47
C GLY A 486 44.12 4.85 -1.00
N SER A 487 43.04 4.66 -0.25
CA SER A 487 43.07 4.31 1.18
C SER A 487 42.92 2.80 1.38
N PRO A 488 43.82 2.13 2.14
CA PRO A 488 43.68 0.72 2.43
C PRO A 488 42.51 0.45 3.40
N ALA A 489 42.02 -0.79 3.43
CA ALA A 489 41.08 -1.24 4.46
C ALA A 489 41.66 -0.97 5.87
N GLY A 490 40.80 -0.55 6.81
CA GLY A 490 41.20 -0.14 8.15
C GLY A 490 41.67 1.32 8.30
N LYS A 491 41.87 2.07 7.20
CA LYS A 491 42.27 3.49 7.23
C LYS A 491 41.37 4.37 6.36
N GLY A 492 41.49 5.69 6.54
CA GLY A 492 40.74 6.68 5.78
C GLY A 492 39.25 6.74 6.14
N PRO A 493 38.44 7.49 5.35
CA PRO A 493 37.03 7.72 5.63
C PRO A 493 36.14 6.47 5.43
N PHE A 494 36.59 5.47 4.65
CA PHE A 494 35.83 4.26 4.30
C PHE A 494 36.53 2.99 4.78
N ARG A 495 36.95 2.98 6.04
CA ARG A 495 37.81 1.94 6.63
C ARG A 495 37.19 0.54 6.80
N TRP A 496 35.86 0.43 6.82
CA TRP A 496 35.12 -0.83 7.06
C TRP A 496 35.08 -1.71 5.82
N GLU A 497 35.22 -3.03 5.96
CA GLU A 497 35.20 -3.94 4.81
C GLU A 497 33.80 -4.04 4.22
N THR A 498 32.79 -4.14 5.09
CA THR A 498 31.38 -4.26 4.72
C THR A 498 30.52 -3.16 5.34
N PHE A 499 29.36 -2.94 4.74
CA PHE A 499 28.31 -2.07 5.24
C PHE A 499 27.72 -2.59 6.55
N ALA A 500 27.68 -3.92 6.75
CA ALA A 500 27.25 -4.51 8.01
C ALA A 500 28.18 -4.08 9.18
N GLU A 501 29.49 -4.06 8.97
CA GLU A 501 30.45 -3.55 9.95
C GLU A 501 30.29 -2.05 10.20
N TYR A 502 30.15 -1.26 9.12
CA TYR A 502 29.88 0.18 9.23
C TYR A 502 28.60 0.44 10.03
N LEU A 503 27.52 -0.27 9.71
CA LEU A 503 26.24 -0.18 10.38
C LEU A 503 26.37 -0.53 11.87
N LYS A 504 26.99 -1.67 12.20
CA LYS A 504 27.20 -2.09 13.59
C LYS A 504 27.99 -1.03 14.38
N GLU A 505 29.00 -0.41 13.77
CA GLU A 505 29.75 0.69 14.39
C GLU A 505 28.89 1.95 14.59
N GLN A 506 28.09 2.35 13.60
CA GLN A 506 27.16 3.49 13.75
C GLN A 506 26.12 3.24 14.86
N TRP A 507 25.69 1.99 15.01
CA TRP A 507 24.75 1.59 16.06
C TRP A 507 25.33 1.66 17.47
N ARG A 508 26.65 1.71 17.67
CA ARG A 508 27.24 2.04 18.98
C ARG A 508 26.84 3.45 19.45
N GLY A 509 26.73 4.40 18.51
CA GLY A 509 26.24 5.75 18.81
C GLY A 509 24.76 5.74 19.21
N ILE A 510 23.95 4.91 18.55
CA ILE A 510 22.53 4.71 18.88
C ILE A 510 22.41 4.05 20.25
N ALA A 511 23.22 3.03 20.56
CA ALA A 511 23.24 2.38 21.87
C ALA A 511 23.44 3.39 23.02
N ARG A 512 24.39 4.33 22.86
CA ARG A 512 24.62 5.39 23.86
C ARG A 512 23.40 6.30 24.07
N GLN A 513 22.54 6.47 23.06
CA GLN A 513 21.35 7.32 23.13
C GLN A 513 20.10 6.60 23.63
N TYR A 514 19.98 5.29 23.39
CA TYR A 514 18.77 4.52 23.68
C TYR A 514 18.94 3.53 24.86
N ALA A 515 20.17 3.13 25.19
CA ALA A 515 20.47 2.15 26.23
C ALA A 515 21.89 2.34 26.79
N SER A 516 22.19 3.52 27.32
CA SER A 516 23.54 3.89 27.79
C SER A 516 24.12 2.98 28.89
N SER A 517 23.27 2.29 29.63
CA SER A 517 23.64 1.36 30.71
C SER A 517 23.82 -0.10 30.24
N MET A 518 23.54 -0.42 28.99
CA MET A 518 23.61 -1.78 28.45
C MET A 518 24.93 -2.00 27.69
N LEU A 519 25.52 -3.19 27.82
CA LEU A 519 26.64 -3.60 26.97
C LEU A 519 26.20 -3.65 25.51
N PHE A 520 27.08 -3.22 24.59
CA PHE A 520 26.70 -3.07 23.19
C PHE A 520 26.22 -4.38 22.55
N ASP A 521 26.84 -5.52 22.86
CA ASP A 521 26.45 -6.80 22.26
C ASP A 521 25.04 -7.23 22.71
N GLN A 522 24.70 -7.03 23.99
CA GLN A 522 23.33 -7.24 24.50
C GLN A 522 22.33 -6.29 23.84
N PHE A 523 22.69 -5.02 23.67
CA PHE A 523 21.87 -4.03 22.98
C PHE A 523 21.63 -4.41 21.51
N TRP A 524 22.68 -4.88 20.83
CA TRP A 524 22.62 -5.27 19.43
C TRP A 524 21.72 -6.49 19.22
N GLU A 525 21.85 -7.52 20.05
CA GLU A 525 20.98 -8.71 20.03
C GLU A 525 19.51 -8.35 20.29
N GLU A 526 19.25 -7.50 21.29
CA GLU A 526 17.89 -7.05 21.59
C GLU A 526 17.31 -6.21 20.44
N ALA A 527 18.10 -5.31 19.85
CA ALA A 527 17.68 -4.55 18.67
C ALA A 527 17.36 -5.45 17.47
N LEU A 528 18.15 -6.51 17.23
CA LEU A 528 17.87 -7.49 16.18
C LEU A 528 16.58 -8.26 16.44
N ARG A 529 16.38 -8.75 17.68
CA ARG A 529 15.18 -9.48 18.07
C ARG A 529 13.93 -8.62 17.90
N ARG A 530 13.99 -7.39 18.39
CA ARG A 530 12.89 -6.42 18.38
C ARG A 530 12.64 -5.78 17.01
N GLY A 531 13.65 -5.79 16.12
CA GLY A 531 13.62 -5.14 14.80
C GLY A 531 13.99 -3.66 14.80
N GLY A 532 14.62 -3.17 15.86
CA GLY A 532 15.05 -1.78 16.00
C GLY A 532 14.89 -1.23 17.42
N VAL A 533 15.00 0.09 17.54
CA VAL A 533 14.86 0.82 18.80
C VAL A 533 13.97 2.04 18.64
N TRP A 534 13.24 2.37 19.69
CA TRP A 534 12.34 3.51 19.70
C TRP A 534 12.16 4.09 21.10
N LYS A 535 11.86 5.38 21.14
CA LYS A 535 11.55 6.17 22.34
C LYS A 535 10.51 7.22 22.00
N ASP A 536 9.80 7.68 23.02
CA ASP A 536 8.92 8.82 22.87
C ASP A 536 9.75 10.11 22.67
N VAL A 537 9.31 10.94 21.72
CA VAL A 537 9.91 12.25 21.45
C VAL A 537 8.97 13.31 22.01
N ALA A 538 9.51 14.18 22.87
CA ALA A 538 8.74 15.27 23.43
C ALA A 538 8.22 16.21 22.34
N THR A 539 7.01 16.72 22.53
CA THR A 539 6.45 17.71 21.62
C THR A 539 7.25 19.01 21.76
N ALA A 540 7.79 19.51 20.65
CA ALA A 540 8.47 20.79 20.58
C ALA A 540 7.42 21.92 20.53
N PRO A 541 7.52 22.93 21.41
CA PRO A 541 6.64 24.09 21.34
C PRO A 541 6.94 24.89 20.06
N VAL A 542 5.87 25.37 19.42
CA VAL A 542 5.96 26.27 18.27
C VAL A 542 5.02 27.45 18.47
N GLN A 543 5.32 28.58 17.84
CA GLN A 543 4.50 29.79 17.88
C GLN A 543 4.17 30.22 16.45
N ALA A 544 2.94 30.68 16.23
CA ALA A 544 2.57 31.29 14.97
C ALA A 544 3.34 32.62 14.81
N ARG A 545 3.99 32.82 13.66
CA ARG A 545 4.78 34.03 13.39
C ARG A 545 3.90 35.15 12.82
N SER A 546 4.05 36.37 13.34
CA SER A 546 3.40 37.58 12.85
C SER A 546 4.29 38.33 11.84
N ALA A 547 4.32 37.86 10.58
CA ALA A 547 4.80 38.56 9.38
C ALA A 547 6.31 39.00 9.36
N PRO A 548 6.86 39.53 8.24
CA PRO A 548 6.19 40.02 7.02
C PRO A 548 5.96 38.90 5.99
N VAL A 549 4.90 39.03 5.19
CA VAL A 549 4.52 38.17 4.03
C VAL A 549 3.58 37.00 4.38
N PHE A 550 2.27 37.28 4.49
CA PHE A 550 1.23 36.29 4.22
C PHE A 550 0.17 36.79 3.23
N PRO A 551 0.50 37.18 1.99
CA PRO A 551 -0.52 37.14 0.95
C PRO A 551 -0.90 35.66 0.78
N ILE A 552 -2.10 35.31 1.25
CA ILE A 552 -2.81 34.12 0.78
C ILE A 552 -3.86 34.69 -0.18
N GLN A 553 -3.88 34.19 -1.41
CA GLN A 553 -4.64 34.84 -2.47
C GLN A 553 -6.15 34.68 -2.27
N GLY A 554 -6.58 33.58 -1.62
CA GLY A 554 -8.00 33.31 -1.41
C GLY A 554 -8.73 33.14 -2.74
N LYS A 555 -8.11 32.42 -3.68
CA LYS A 555 -8.62 32.18 -5.03
C LYS A 555 -8.40 30.71 -5.42
N PRO A 556 -9.19 30.18 -6.36
CA PRO A 556 -8.96 28.86 -6.93
C PRO A 556 -7.58 28.78 -7.59
N ALA A 557 -6.96 27.60 -7.55
CA ALA A 557 -5.70 27.36 -8.23
C ALA A 557 -5.84 27.53 -9.76
N SER A 558 -4.84 28.15 -10.38
CA SER A 558 -4.75 28.21 -11.83
C SER A 558 -4.41 26.85 -12.41
N VAL A 559 -5.15 26.43 -13.44
CA VAL A 559 -4.97 25.15 -14.13
C VAL A 559 -4.77 25.43 -15.62
N GLU A 560 -3.66 24.95 -16.19
CA GLU A 560 -3.26 25.17 -17.58
C GLU A 560 -4.09 24.31 -18.55
N GLY A 561 -4.55 24.87 -19.66
CA GLY A 561 -5.22 24.13 -20.73
C GLY A 561 -6.47 24.82 -21.24
N ASP A 562 -7.29 24.09 -22.00
CA ASP A 562 -8.54 24.61 -22.56
C ASP A 562 -9.47 25.06 -21.41
N PRO A 563 -9.97 26.32 -21.41
CA PRO A 563 -10.93 26.78 -20.41
C PRO A 563 -12.19 25.91 -20.28
N GLN A 564 -12.65 25.30 -21.38
CA GLN A 564 -13.78 24.35 -21.42
C GLN A 564 -13.38 22.91 -21.06
N GLY A 565 -12.08 22.64 -20.90
CA GLY A 565 -11.55 21.34 -20.48
C GLY A 565 -11.87 21.00 -19.02
N LEU A 566 -11.66 19.73 -18.70
CA LEU A 566 -11.88 19.12 -17.38
C LEU A 566 -10.57 19.09 -16.60
N THR A 567 -10.58 19.46 -15.32
CA THR A 567 -9.37 19.40 -14.49
C THR A 567 -8.95 17.95 -14.27
N LEU A 568 -7.69 17.63 -14.55
CA LEU A 568 -7.12 16.30 -14.38
C LEU A 568 -6.58 16.11 -12.95
N LEU A 569 -7.02 15.04 -12.29
CA LEU A 569 -6.49 14.53 -11.02
C LEU A 569 -5.64 13.29 -11.28
N VAL A 570 -4.32 13.41 -11.05
CA VAL A 570 -3.37 12.30 -11.24
C VAL A 570 -2.98 11.73 -9.87
N TYR A 571 -3.66 10.66 -9.42
CA TYR A 571 -3.60 10.23 -8.02
C TYR A 571 -2.74 8.96 -7.79
N PRO A 572 -2.06 8.81 -6.64
CA PRO A 572 -1.28 7.62 -6.32
C PRO A 572 -2.17 6.38 -6.18
N SER A 573 -1.70 5.26 -6.69
CA SER A 573 -2.40 3.98 -6.53
C SER A 573 -2.08 3.35 -5.18
N GLN A 574 -3.07 2.88 -4.42
CA GLN A 574 -2.84 2.08 -3.21
C GLN A 574 -2.01 0.81 -3.53
N ARG A 575 -2.18 0.26 -4.74
CA ARG A 575 -1.49 -0.95 -5.20
C ARG A 575 -0.05 -0.63 -5.61
N PHE A 576 0.14 0.39 -6.44
CA PHE A 576 1.42 0.61 -7.11
C PHE A 576 2.25 1.77 -6.55
N TYR A 577 1.67 2.59 -5.68
CA TYR A 577 2.25 3.83 -5.18
C TYR A 577 2.66 4.75 -6.34
N ASP A 578 3.97 4.93 -6.54
CA ASP A 578 4.61 5.70 -7.63
C ASP A 578 4.99 4.84 -8.85
N GLY A 579 4.53 3.58 -8.92
CA GLY A 579 4.88 2.60 -9.96
C GLY A 579 5.80 1.47 -9.49
N ARG A 580 6.50 1.63 -8.36
CA ARG A 580 7.43 0.58 -7.86
C ARG A 580 6.76 -0.76 -7.47
N GLY A 581 5.43 -0.77 -7.37
CA GLY A 581 4.64 -1.99 -7.16
C GLY A 581 4.19 -2.70 -8.45
N ALA A 582 4.37 -2.11 -9.63
CA ALA A 582 3.74 -2.56 -10.87
C ALA A 582 4.21 -3.94 -11.34
N ASN A 583 5.46 -4.32 -11.07
CA ASN A 583 6.01 -5.62 -11.48
C ASN A 583 5.59 -6.79 -10.57
N LYS A 584 4.73 -6.55 -9.57
CA LYS A 584 4.28 -7.57 -8.60
C LYS A 584 2.91 -8.13 -9.01
N PRO A 585 2.81 -9.40 -9.45
CA PRO A 585 1.56 -9.93 -10.00
C PRO A 585 0.42 -10.04 -8.97
N TRP A 586 0.73 -10.17 -7.66
CA TRP A 586 -0.29 -10.06 -6.61
C TRP A 586 -0.96 -8.68 -6.58
N LEU A 587 -0.21 -7.60 -6.80
CA LEU A 587 -0.75 -6.24 -6.82
C LEU A 587 -1.45 -5.93 -8.14
N GLN A 588 -1.02 -6.51 -9.26
CA GLN A 588 -1.70 -6.40 -10.54
C GLN A 588 -3.11 -6.99 -10.52
N GLU A 589 -3.28 -8.14 -9.85
CA GLU A 589 -4.56 -8.84 -9.74
C GLU A 589 -5.42 -8.41 -8.54
N ALA A 590 -4.84 -7.69 -7.57
CA ALA A 590 -5.62 -7.03 -6.54
C ALA A 590 -6.59 -6.04 -7.20
N PRO A 591 -7.91 -6.12 -6.95
CA PRO A 591 -8.85 -5.11 -7.44
C PRO A 591 -8.46 -3.71 -6.93
N ASP A 592 -8.75 -2.66 -7.68
CA ASP A 592 -8.83 -1.33 -7.08
C ASP A 592 -10.04 -1.26 -6.13
N THR A 593 -9.92 -0.68 -4.94
CA THR A 593 -11.04 -0.74 -3.99
C THR A 593 -12.28 0.02 -4.48
N MET A 594 -12.08 1.16 -5.14
CA MET A 594 -13.18 2.03 -5.54
C MET A 594 -13.82 1.56 -6.85
N THR A 595 -13.01 1.14 -7.83
CA THR A 595 -13.48 0.80 -9.18
C THR A 595 -13.49 -0.70 -9.47
N GLN A 596 -12.87 -1.51 -8.61
CA GLN A 596 -12.73 -2.96 -8.76
C GLN A 596 -11.95 -3.39 -10.01
N VAL A 597 -11.28 -2.45 -10.68
CA VAL A 597 -10.46 -2.69 -11.87
C VAL A 597 -9.14 -3.38 -11.52
N THR A 598 -8.80 -4.43 -12.26
CA THR A 598 -7.52 -5.14 -12.19
C THR A 598 -6.72 -4.99 -13.49
N TRP A 599 -5.39 -5.16 -13.42
CA TRP A 599 -4.50 -5.33 -14.58
C TRP A 599 -4.43 -4.23 -15.66
N ASP A 600 -5.16 -3.11 -15.52
CA ASP A 600 -5.21 -2.04 -16.52
C ASP A 600 -5.20 -0.67 -15.85
N SER A 601 -4.86 0.36 -16.62
CA SER A 601 -5.14 1.76 -16.30
C SER A 601 -6.53 2.12 -16.83
N TRP A 602 -7.16 3.13 -16.23
CA TRP A 602 -8.43 3.69 -16.69
C TRP A 602 -8.46 5.20 -16.47
N ILE A 603 -9.39 5.87 -17.15
CA ILE A 603 -9.77 7.24 -16.81
C ILE A 603 -11.17 7.24 -16.20
N GLU A 604 -11.31 7.80 -15.01
CA GLU A 604 -12.62 8.10 -14.43
C GLU A 604 -13.23 9.32 -15.11
N VAL A 605 -14.42 9.14 -15.70
CA VAL A 605 -15.18 10.17 -16.39
C VAL A 605 -16.52 10.35 -15.65
N PRO A 606 -16.87 11.58 -15.22
CA PRO A 606 -18.15 11.84 -14.57
C PRO A 606 -19.34 11.40 -15.44
N ALA A 607 -20.36 10.81 -14.85
CA ALA A 607 -21.52 10.29 -15.57
C ALA A 607 -22.21 11.35 -16.46
N GLU A 608 -22.31 12.59 -16.00
CA GLU A 608 -22.90 13.71 -16.74
C GLU A 608 -22.07 14.09 -17.96
N VAL A 609 -20.74 14.07 -17.82
CA VAL A 609 -19.80 14.32 -18.92
C VAL A 609 -19.83 13.17 -19.91
N ALA A 610 -19.81 11.93 -19.42
CA ALA A 610 -19.88 10.73 -20.25
C ALA A 610 -21.17 10.71 -21.09
N LYS A 611 -22.31 11.07 -20.50
CA LYS A 611 -23.60 11.20 -21.20
C LYS A 611 -23.56 12.26 -22.30
N LYS A 612 -23.00 13.45 -22.00
CA LYS A 612 -22.86 14.54 -22.99
C LYS A 612 -21.96 14.15 -24.17
N LEU A 613 -20.88 13.41 -23.91
CA LEU A 613 -19.90 13.01 -24.92
C LEU A 613 -20.19 11.65 -25.57
N GLY A 614 -21.27 10.95 -25.17
CA GLY A 614 -21.59 9.61 -25.66
C GLY A 614 -20.54 8.54 -25.32
N ILE A 615 -19.85 8.69 -24.19
CA ILE A 615 -18.84 7.75 -23.68
C ILE A 615 -19.53 6.71 -22.78
N ARG A 616 -19.18 5.43 -22.96
CA ARG A 616 -19.66 4.30 -22.16
C ARG A 616 -18.50 3.59 -21.46
N GLN A 617 -18.83 2.75 -20.48
CA GLN A 617 -17.86 1.91 -19.78
C GLN A 617 -16.99 1.08 -20.76
N GLY A 618 -15.68 1.25 -20.66
CA GLY A 618 -14.67 0.56 -21.48
C GLY A 618 -14.47 1.15 -22.88
N ASP A 619 -15.17 2.23 -23.25
CA ASP A 619 -14.85 2.95 -24.48
C ASP A 619 -13.44 3.53 -24.39
N LEU A 620 -12.67 3.44 -25.48
CA LEU A 620 -11.34 4.01 -25.53
C LEU A 620 -11.46 5.52 -25.81
N VAL A 621 -10.87 6.31 -24.92
CA VAL A 621 -10.90 7.77 -24.98
C VAL A 621 -9.48 8.29 -25.09
N ARG A 622 -9.26 9.20 -26.04
CA ARG A 622 -8.05 10.00 -26.12
C ARG A 622 -8.18 11.18 -25.16
N VAL A 623 -7.26 11.25 -24.23
CA VAL A 623 -7.13 12.31 -23.22
C VAL A 623 -6.01 13.21 -23.67
N THR A 624 -6.28 14.50 -23.88
CA THR A 624 -5.31 15.45 -24.41
C THR A 624 -5.13 16.64 -23.47
N SER A 625 -3.88 16.93 -23.13
CA SER A 625 -3.45 18.14 -22.42
C SER A 625 -2.52 18.97 -23.31
N PRO A 626 -2.13 20.20 -22.92
CA PRO A 626 -1.08 20.96 -23.61
C PRO A 626 0.26 20.23 -23.69
N HIS A 627 0.49 19.23 -22.82
CA HIS A 627 1.77 18.55 -22.68
C HIS A 627 1.85 17.23 -23.43
N GLY A 628 0.71 16.57 -23.66
CA GLY A 628 0.69 15.29 -24.35
C GLY A 628 -0.70 14.72 -24.52
N ALA A 629 -0.77 13.51 -25.06
CA ALA A 629 -2.00 12.76 -25.16
C ALA A 629 -1.76 11.28 -24.86
N ILE A 630 -2.73 10.64 -24.21
CA ILE A 630 -2.76 9.20 -23.95
C ILE A 630 -4.14 8.63 -24.27
N GLU A 631 -4.21 7.32 -24.48
CA GLU A 631 -5.47 6.62 -24.70
C GLU A 631 -5.74 5.64 -23.56
N LEU A 632 -6.92 5.76 -22.96
CA LEU A 632 -7.32 4.96 -21.81
C LEU A 632 -8.78 4.51 -21.95
N PRO A 633 -9.12 3.29 -21.47
CA PRO A 633 -10.50 2.90 -21.32
C PRO A 633 -11.20 3.77 -20.27
N ALA A 634 -12.41 4.22 -20.59
CA ALA A 634 -13.24 5.01 -19.69
C ALA A 634 -13.88 4.13 -18.61
N TYR A 635 -13.80 4.60 -17.37
CA TYR A 635 -14.63 4.19 -16.25
C TYR A 635 -15.64 5.31 -15.98
N VAL A 636 -16.92 5.06 -16.22
CA VAL A 636 -17.99 6.04 -15.95
C VAL A 636 -18.25 6.05 -14.45
N SER A 637 -18.03 7.19 -13.81
CA SER A 637 -18.08 7.35 -12.35
C SER A 637 -19.14 8.37 -11.97
N GLU A 638 -19.97 8.05 -10.99
CA GLU A 638 -20.86 9.03 -10.34
C GLU A 638 -20.19 9.71 -9.14
N SER A 639 -19.03 9.19 -8.73
CA SER A 639 -18.31 9.60 -7.53
C SER A 639 -17.17 10.59 -7.82
N LEU A 640 -17.35 11.43 -8.83
CA LEU A 640 -16.38 12.44 -9.27
C LEU A 640 -17.08 13.75 -9.63
N HIS A 641 -16.48 14.88 -9.27
CA HIS A 641 -17.02 16.20 -9.61
C HIS A 641 -17.13 16.39 -11.15
N PRO A 642 -18.23 16.93 -11.70
CA PRO A 642 -18.44 17.06 -13.16
C PRO A 642 -17.41 17.91 -13.91
N GLY A 643 -16.68 18.76 -13.20
CA GLY A 643 -15.57 19.55 -13.73
C GLY A 643 -14.20 18.84 -13.73
N ALA A 644 -14.14 17.56 -13.39
CA ALA A 644 -12.91 16.81 -13.19
C ALA A 644 -12.87 15.48 -13.97
N VAL A 645 -11.66 14.98 -14.21
CA VAL A 645 -11.37 13.58 -14.58
C VAL A 645 -10.23 13.06 -13.72
N ALA A 646 -10.16 11.75 -13.48
CA ALA A 646 -9.11 11.18 -12.62
C ALA A 646 -8.43 9.97 -13.26
N ILE A 647 -7.12 9.85 -13.07
CA ILE A 647 -6.30 8.73 -13.56
C ILE A 647 -5.32 8.29 -12.46
N PRO A 648 -5.29 7.00 -12.08
CA PRO A 648 -4.30 6.48 -11.14
C PRO A 648 -2.89 6.41 -11.77
N ILE A 649 -1.87 6.72 -10.98
CA ILE A 649 -0.45 6.50 -11.31
C ILE A 649 -0.07 5.03 -11.03
N GLY A 650 0.96 4.56 -11.73
CA GLY A 650 1.69 3.33 -11.39
C GLY A 650 1.61 2.23 -12.44
N GLN A 651 1.11 2.56 -13.63
CA GLN A 651 1.14 1.73 -14.82
C GLN A 651 1.67 2.58 -15.99
N GLY A 652 1.81 1.98 -17.17
CA GLY A 652 2.39 2.62 -18.35
C GLY A 652 3.91 2.55 -18.38
N HIS A 653 4.47 1.55 -17.72
CA HIS A 653 5.90 1.25 -17.78
C HIS A 653 6.28 0.80 -19.19
N THR A 654 7.38 1.34 -19.74
CA THR A 654 7.98 0.88 -21.01
C THR A 654 9.02 -0.21 -20.79
N ALA A 655 9.43 -0.40 -19.54
CA ALA A 655 10.29 -1.49 -19.07
C ALA A 655 9.69 -2.11 -17.80
N TYR A 656 10.50 -2.63 -16.87
CA TYR A 656 10.08 -3.15 -15.57
C TYR A 656 9.46 -4.56 -15.55
N GLY A 657 9.99 -5.43 -16.42
CA GLY A 657 9.67 -6.85 -16.43
C GLY A 657 8.29 -7.19 -17.02
N ARG A 658 7.96 -8.48 -17.03
CA ARG A 658 6.83 -9.06 -17.78
C ARG A 658 5.45 -8.64 -17.29
N TYR A 659 5.36 -8.20 -16.03
CA TYR A 659 4.07 -7.85 -15.41
C TYR A 659 3.70 -6.38 -15.59
N ALA A 660 4.68 -5.49 -15.73
CA ALA A 660 4.48 -4.04 -15.80
C ALA A 660 4.65 -3.47 -17.21
N LYS A 661 5.59 -4.03 -17.99
CA LYS A 661 5.93 -3.53 -19.33
C LYS A 661 4.72 -3.50 -20.26
N ASP A 662 4.55 -2.37 -20.95
CA ASP A 662 3.54 -2.11 -21.98
C ASP A 662 2.09 -2.33 -21.48
N ARG A 663 1.87 -2.13 -20.18
CA ARG A 663 0.55 -2.29 -19.54
C ARG A 663 0.01 -0.94 -19.08
N GLY A 664 -1.21 -0.61 -19.51
CA GLY A 664 -1.87 0.65 -19.15
C GLY A 664 -1.20 1.86 -19.80
N ALA A 665 -1.32 3.03 -19.17
CA ALA A 665 -0.65 4.25 -19.60
C ALA A 665 -0.21 5.08 -18.39
N ASN A 666 0.86 5.86 -18.56
CA ASN A 666 1.42 6.72 -17.51
C ASN A 666 0.82 8.14 -17.63
N PRO A 667 -0.03 8.59 -16.68
CA PRO A 667 -0.65 9.92 -16.73
C PRO A 667 0.33 11.08 -16.55
N LEU A 668 1.56 10.83 -16.07
CA LEU A 668 2.57 11.89 -15.92
C LEU A 668 2.98 12.49 -17.27
N THR A 669 2.72 11.81 -18.39
CA THR A 669 2.89 12.33 -19.75
C THR A 669 1.98 13.53 -20.08
N LEU A 670 0.90 13.71 -19.33
CA LEU A 670 -0.05 14.80 -19.49
C LEU A 670 0.30 16.04 -18.65
N LEU A 671 1.26 15.92 -17.73
CA LEU A 671 1.60 16.97 -16.76
C LEU A 671 2.75 17.87 -17.27
N PRO A 672 2.82 19.12 -16.80
CA PRO A 672 3.87 20.06 -17.16
C PRO A 672 5.25 19.65 -16.62
N GLY A 673 6.28 20.22 -17.23
CA GLY A 673 7.62 20.32 -16.64
C GLY A 673 7.74 21.50 -15.68
N GLY A 674 8.78 21.56 -14.85
CA GLY A 674 9.06 22.79 -14.10
C GLY A 674 9.83 22.61 -12.80
N ALA A 675 9.71 23.62 -11.92
CA ALA A 675 10.42 23.68 -10.64
C ALA A 675 9.76 22.86 -9.50
N GLY A 676 8.56 22.31 -9.73
CA GLY A 676 7.81 21.52 -8.75
C GLY A 676 6.88 20.53 -9.45
N LEU A 677 6.61 19.38 -8.82
CA LEU A 677 5.69 18.39 -9.35
C LEU A 677 4.26 18.72 -8.89
N SER A 678 3.36 18.99 -9.83
CA SER A 678 1.98 19.37 -9.53
C SER A 678 1.00 18.42 -10.23
N PHE A 679 0.31 17.60 -9.42
CA PHE A 679 -0.61 16.57 -9.91
C PHE A 679 -2.04 17.09 -10.15
N LEU A 680 -2.30 18.36 -9.79
CA LEU A 680 -3.50 19.13 -10.10
C LEU A 680 -3.08 20.46 -10.74
N SER A 681 -2.72 20.42 -12.02
CA SER A 681 -2.20 21.59 -12.74
C SER A 681 -2.71 21.74 -14.17
N VAL A 682 -3.38 20.73 -14.74
CA VAL A 682 -3.80 20.75 -16.14
C VAL A 682 -5.28 20.44 -16.33
N LYS A 683 -5.85 21.08 -17.36
CA LYS A 683 -7.14 20.73 -17.94
C LYS A 683 -6.91 19.85 -19.17
N VAL A 684 -7.78 18.88 -19.33
CA VAL A 684 -7.76 17.95 -20.47
C VAL A 684 -9.07 17.96 -21.23
N THR A 685 -8.98 17.64 -22.51
CA THR A 685 -10.14 17.36 -23.37
C THR A 685 -10.23 15.86 -23.64
N LEU A 686 -11.46 15.38 -23.83
CA LEU A 686 -11.76 13.97 -24.07
C LEU A 686 -12.32 13.80 -25.48
N THR A 687 -11.71 12.92 -26.27
CA THR A 687 -12.23 12.54 -27.59
C THR A 687 -12.41 11.03 -27.67
N LYS A 688 -13.60 10.58 -28.07
CA LYS A 688 -13.87 9.16 -28.30
C LYS A 688 -13.13 8.68 -29.54
N THR A 689 -12.37 7.59 -29.42
CA THR A 689 -11.57 7.07 -30.56
C THR A 689 -12.36 6.13 -31.47
N GLY A 690 -13.53 5.66 -31.03
CA GLY A 690 -14.30 4.59 -31.66
C GLY A 690 -13.85 3.18 -31.26
N GLY A 691 -12.69 3.05 -30.62
CA GLY A 691 -12.20 1.79 -30.05
C GLY A 691 -12.88 1.44 -28.71
N ARG A 692 -12.81 0.17 -28.33
CA ARG A 692 -13.27 -0.32 -27.03
C ARG A 692 -12.24 -1.26 -26.43
N ARG A 693 -11.94 -1.07 -25.14
CA ARG A 693 -11.08 -1.96 -24.34
C ARG A 693 -11.78 -2.26 -23.01
N PRO A 694 -12.43 -3.43 -22.88
CA PRO A 694 -13.12 -3.79 -21.65
C PRO A 694 -12.17 -3.80 -20.45
N LEU A 695 -12.65 -3.25 -19.33
CA LEU A 695 -11.98 -3.28 -18.05
C LEU A 695 -12.25 -4.61 -17.34
N ALA A 696 -11.22 -5.20 -16.72
CA ALA A 696 -11.35 -6.39 -15.90
C ALA A 696 -11.81 -5.99 -14.49
N ILE A 697 -13.13 -5.85 -14.32
CA ILE A 697 -13.77 -5.41 -13.07
C ILE A 697 -14.20 -6.65 -12.27
N ALA A 698 -13.70 -6.78 -11.05
CA ALA A 698 -13.93 -7.95 -10.20
C ALA A 698 -15.35 -8.03 -9.60
N GLN A 699 -16.03 -6.89 -9.45
CA GLN A 699 -17.38 -6.79 -8.91
C GLN A 699 -18.32 -6.18 -9.96
N ALA A 700 -19.40 -6.87 -10.30
CA ALA A 700 -20.28 -6.46 -11.40
C ALA A 700 -21.13 -5.21 -11.10
N THR A 701 -21.55 -5.01 -9.85
CA THR A 701 -22.40 -3.88 -9.41
C THR A 701 -22.02 -3.45 -8.00
N HIS A 702 -22.19 -2.16 -7.69
CA HIS A 702 -22.06 -1.60 -6.33
C HIS A 702 -23.40 -1.43 -5.62
N ASP A 703 -24.51 -1.70 -6.32
CA ASP A 703 -25.86 -1.69 -5.75
C ASP A 703 -26.18 -3.05 -5.11
N GLN A 704 -26.75 -3.03 -3.91
CA GLN A 704 -27.16 -4.23 -3.19
C GLN A 704 -28.47 -4.83 -3.72
N ASP A 705 -29.21 -4.11 -4.58
CA ASP A 705 -30.57 -4.43 -5.03
C ASP A 705 -31.56 -4.65 -3.85
N ASP A 706 -31.50 -3.79 -2.83
CA ASP A 706 -32.30 -3.87 -1.59
C ASP A 706 -32.15 -5.18 -0.78
N ARG A 707 -31.05 -5.93 -0.98
CA ARG A 707 -30.82 -7.24 -0.31
C ARG A 707 -30.17 -7.15 1.08
N GLU A 708 -29.88 -5.95 1.56
CA GLU A 708 -29.26 -5.70 2.88
C GLU A 708 -28.05 -6.60 3.20
N ILE A 709 -27.16 -6.82 2.23
CA ILE A 709 -26.00 -7.73 2.35
C ILE A 709 -24.96 -7.12 3.31
N ALA A 710 -24.51 -5.90 3.02
CA ALA A 710 -23.78 -5.06 3.96
C ALA A 710 -24.78 -4.16 4.68
N GLN A 711 -24.86 -4.30 6.00
CA GLN A 711 -25.85 -3.57 6.81
C GLN A 711 -25.19 -2.44 7.59
N HIS A 712 -25.98 -1.39 7.81
CA HIS A 712 -25.59 -0.24 8.59
C HIS A 712 -26.65 0.11 9.65
N VAL A 713 -26.30 0.97 10.61
CA VAL A 713 -27.19 1.45 11.67
C VAL A 713 -26.77 2.87 12.09
N GLY A 714 -27.72 3.77 12.25
CA GLY A 714 -27.44 5.13 12.71
C GLY A 714 -26.84 5.17 14.13
N LEU A 715 -25.98 6.15 14.42
CA LEU A 715 -25.27 6.26 15.69
C LEU A 715 -26.18 6.29 16.92
N GLY A 716 -27.33 6.98 16.83
CA GLY A 716 -28.33 7.00 17.91
C GLY A 716 -28.89 5.61 18.20
N ALA A 717 -29.28 4.88 17.15
CA ALA A 717 -29.79 3.51 17.27
C ALA A 717 -28.69 2.54 17.73
N ALA A 718 -27.44 2.71 17.28
CA ALA A 718 -26.31 1.90 17.75
C ALA A 718 -26.08 2.04 19.26
N ARG A 719 -26.19 3.27 19.80
CA ARG A 719 -26.12 3.53 21.25
C ARG A 719 -27.25 2.84 21.99
N GLU A 720 -28.46 2.92 21.46
CA GLU A 720 -29.63 2.27 22.06
C GLU A 720 -29.49 0.74 22.07
N LEU A 721 -29.00 0.14 20.98
CA LEU A 721 -28.70 -1.29 20.90
C LEU A 721 -27.67 -1.71 21.96
N GLU A 722 -26.58 -0.95 22.13
CA GLU A 722 -25.55 -1.22 23.16
C GLU A 722 -26.12 -1.08 24.58
N LEU A 723 -26.96 -0.08 24.84
CA LEU A 723 -27.59 0.15 26.15
C LEU A 723 -28.61 -0.94 26.53
N ARG A 724 -29.44 -1.38 25.57
CA ARG A 724 -30.42 -2.43 25.81
C ARG A 724 -29.77 -3.80 26.00
N GLY A 725 -28.59 -4.02 25.43
CA GLY A 725 -27.84 -5.28 25.52
C GLY A 725 -28.55 -6.48 24.88
N ALA A 726 -29.70 -6.26 24.23
CA ALA A 726 -30.46 -7.29 23.55
C ALA A 726 -29.66 -7.75 22.33
N VAL A 727 -29.16 -8.98 22.39
CA VAL A 727 -28.60 -9.65 21.21
C VAL A 727 -29.76 -9.83 20.22
N PRO A 728 -29.63 -9.45 18.94
CA PRO A 728 -30.68 -9.70 17.96
C PRO A 728 -31.08 -11.17 18.05
N GLU A 729 -32.38 -11.41 18.17
CA GLU A 729 -32.94 -12.74 18.29
C GLU A 729 -32.42 -13.55 17.11
N LYS A 730 -31.64 -14.61 17.38
CA LYS A 730 -31.22 -15.51 16.31
C LYS A 730 -32.50 -16.05 15.73
N ALA A 731 -32.83 -15.66 14.49
CA ALA A 731 -33.91 -16.28 13.75
C ALA A 731 -33.63 -17.79 13.77
N SER A 732 -34.33 -18.49 14.66
CA SER A 732 -34.23 -19.93 14.84
C SER A 732 -34.95 -20.53 13.64
N HIS A 733 -34.28 -20.54 12.49
CA HIS A 733 -34.81 -21.19 11.33
C HIS A 733 -34.88 -22.70 11.66
N PRO A 734 -36.08 -23.31 11.58
CA PRO A 734 -36.22 -24.74 11.78
C PRO A 734 -35.34 -25.46 10.76
N SER A 735 -34.59 -26.45 11.22
CA SER A 735 -33.71 -27.27 10.38
C SER A 735 -34.20 -28.71 10.41
N MET A 736 -34.21 -29.37 9.26
CA MET A 736 -34.43 -30.82 9.17
C MET A 736 -33.18 -31.63 9.55
N TYR A 737 -32.02 -30.96 9.62
CA TYR A 737 -30.77 -31.57 10.07
C TYR A 737 -30.66 -31.52 11.60
N PRO A 738 -30.07 -32.55 12.23
CA PRO A 738 -29.78 -32.53 13.66
C PRO A 738 -28.79 -31.41 13.99
N ASP A 739 -28.92 -30.84 15.20
CA ASP A 739 -27.96 -29.86 15.69
C ASP A 739 -26.58 -30.49 15.88
N LEU A 740 -25.55 -29.83 15.36
CA LEU A 740 -24.17 -30.27 15.49
C LEU A 740 -23.64 -29.96 16.90
N LYS A 741 -22.93 -30.93 17.49
CA LYS A 741 -22.24 -30.79 18.77
C LYS A 741 -20.76 -30.58 18.52
N TYR A 742 -20.17 -29.62 19.23
CA TYR A 742 -18.76 -29.26 19.13
C TYR A 742 -18.05 -29.63 20.44
N PRO A 743 -17.32 -30.77 20.52
CA PRO A 743 -16.80 -31.29 21.78
C PRO A 743 -15.77 -30.36 22.44
N GLU A 744 -14.77 -29.90 21.68
CA GLU A 744 -13.68 -29.08 22.20
C GLU A 744 -13.79 -27.63 21.72
N TYR A 745 -13.57 -27.39 20.42
CA TYR A 745 -13.51 -26.07 19.80
C TYR A 745 -14.71 -25.81 18.89
N ARG A 746 -15.09 -24.54 18.74
CA ARG A 746 -15.94 -24.06 17.64
C ARG A 746 -15.27 -22.85 17.01
N TRP A 747 -14.58 -23.04 15.90
CA TRP A 747 -13.89 -21.93 15.24
C TRP A 747 -14.87 -21.01 14.53
N GLY A 748 -14.68 -19.71 14.69
CA GLY A 748 -15.51 -18.70 14.03
C GLY A 748 -14.79 -17.39 13.82
N MET A 749 -15.45 -16.48 13.12
CA MET A 749 -14.91 -15.16 12.82
C MET A 749 -15.96 -14.08 13.07
N ALA A 750 -15.51 -12.90 13.49
CA ALA A 750 -16.31 -11.70 13.57
C ALA A 750 -15.66 -10.59 12.72
N VAL A 751 -16.47 -9.84 11.97
CA VAL A 751 -15.99 -8.74 11.11
C VAL A 751 -16.74 -7.46 11.46
N ASP A 752 -16.02 -6.45 11.96
CA ASP A 752 -16.60 -5.13 12.22
C ASP A 752 -16.56 -4.25 10.97
N LEU A 753 -17.72 -4.02 10.36
CA LEU A 753 -17.83 -3.21 9.13
C LEU A 753 -17.58 -1.73 9.40
N ASP A 754 -17.81 -1.24 10.62
CA ASP A 754 -17.51 0.14 11.00
C ASP A 754 -15.99 0.39 11.08
N ALA A 755 -15.21 -0.65 11.38
CA ALA A 755 -13.75 -0.59 11.38
C ALA A 755 -13.12 -0.96 10.01
N CYS A 756 -13.88 -1.51 9.07
CA CYS A 756 -13.34 -1.96 7.79
C CYS A 756 -13.17 -0.78 6.83
N THR A 757 -11.93 -0.38 6.57
CA THR A 757 -11.65 0.77 5.69
C THR A 757 -11.57 0.45 4.20
N GLY A 758 -11.68 -0.83 3.82
CA GLY A 758 -11.53 -1.23 2.43
C GLY A 758 -10.08 -1.37 1.91
N CYS A 759 -9.07 -1.47 2.79
CA CYS A 759 -7.66 -1.41 2.38
C CYS A 759 -7.06 -2.61 1.60
N GLN A 760 -7.83 -3.66 1.33
CA GLN A 760 -7.42 -4.90 0.65
C GLN A 760 -6.22 -5.69 1.20
N ALA A 761 -5.59 -5.28 2.30
CA ALA A 761 -4.48 -6.02 2.90
C ALA A 761 -4.85 -7.49 3.20
N CYS A 762 -6.08 -7.74 3.66
CA CYS A 762 -6.59 -9.08 3.96
C CYS A 762 -6.70 -10.00 2.73
N VAL A 763 -6.96 -9.44 1.54
CA VAL A 763 -7.03 -10.18 0.28
C VAL A 763 -5.64 -10.74 -0.06
N ILE A 764 -4.62 -9.88 -0.06
CA ILE A 764 -3.26 -10.27 -0.44
C ILE A 764 -2.57 -11.09 0.65
N ALA A 765 -2.84 -10.85 1.94
CA ALA A 765 -2.35 -11.73 2.99
C ALA A 765 -2.93 -13.15 2.88
N CYS A 766 -4.22 -13.29 2.53
CA CYS A 766 -4.84 -14.59 2.27
C CYS A 766 -4.17 -15.29 1.08
N LYS A 767 -3.89 -14.53 0.01
CA LYS A 767 -3.19 -15.03 -1.18
C LYS A 767 -1.78 -15.53 -0.87
N ALA A 768 -1.00 -14.73 -0.15
CA ALA A 768 0.37 -15.05 0.26
C ALA A 768 0.44 -16.27 1.19
N GLU A 769 -0.44 -16.33 2.19
CA GLU A 769 -0.45 -17.42 3.17
C GLU A 769 -0.89 -18.76 2.58
N ASN A 770 -1.86 -18.74 1.67
CA ASN A 770 -2.55 -19.94 1.21
C ASN A 770 -2.20 -20.32 -0.24
N ASN A 771 -1.05 -19.90 -0.77
CA ASN A 771 -0.56 -20.26 -2.11
C ASN A 771 -1.60 -20.04 -3.22
N VAL A 772 -2.42 -18.98 -3.11
CA VAL A 772 -3.49 -18.74 -4.10
C VAL A 772 -2.88 -18.17 -5.38
N PRO A 773 -3.15 -18.75 -6.56
CA PRO A 773 -2.46 -18.40 -7.79
C PRO A 773 -2.90 -17.05 -8.37
N VAL A 774 -2.13 -16.55 -9.33
CA VAL A 774 -2.48 -15.41 -10.18
C VAL A 774 -3.00 -15.94 -11.53
N VAL A 775 -4.09 -15.38 -12.05
CA VAL A 775 -4.77 -15.86 -13.26
C VAL A 775 -4.64 -14.93 -14.46
N GLY A 776 -4.40 -13.64 -14.22
CA GLY A 776 -4.23 -12.64 -15.28
C GLY A 776 -5.53 -11.96 -15.72
N LYS A 777 -5.37 -10.86 -16.47
CA LYS A 777 -6.44 -9.91 -16.86
C LYS A 777 -7.66 -10.59 -17.48
N GLU A 778 -7.46 -11.42 -18.49
CA GLU A 778 -8.54 -12.03 -19.26
C GLU A 778 -9.41 -12.95 -18.40
N GLN A 779 -8.78 -13.68 -17.48
CA GLN A 779 -9.46 -14.62 -16.61
C GLN A 779 -10.23 -13.90 -15.50
N VAL A 780 -9.69 -12.80 -14.96
CA VAL A 780 -10.45 -11.92 -14.07
C VAL A 780 -11.66 -11.33 -14.79
N ALA A 781 -11.50 -10.84 -16.03
CA ALA A 781 -12.60 -10.31 -16.82
C ALA A 781 -13.70 -11.36 -17.12
N TYR A 782 -13.33 -12.65 -17.16
CA TYR A 782 -14.26 -13.76 -17.31
C TYR A 782 -14.89 -14.23 -15.97
N GLY A 783 -14.57 -13.58 -14.85
CA GLY A 783 -15.06 -13.96 -13.51
C GLY A 783 -14.39 -15.22 -12.93
N ARG A 784 -13.14 -15.50 -13.35
CA ARG A 784 -12.32 -16.64 -12.88
C ARG A 784 -11.17 -16.19 -11.99
N ASP A 785 -11.34 -15.07 -11.29
CA ASP A 785 -10.37 -14.59 -10.31
C ASP A 785 -10.16 -15.60 -9.19
N MET A 786 -8.91 -15.73 -8.73
CA MET A 786 -8.55 -16.61 -7.63
C MET A 786 -8.30 -15.78 -6.38
N HIS A 787 -9.40 -15.34 -5.75
CA HIS A 787 -9.40 -14.70 -4.44
C HIS A 787 -10.34 -15.47 -3.49
N TRP A 788 -9.80 -15.98 -2.37
CA TRP A 788 -10.59 -16.69 -1.35
C TRP A 788 -11.35 -15.75 -0.41
N LEU A 789 -10.85 -14.52 -0.31
CA LEU A 789 -11.47 -13.38 0.33
C LEU A 789 -11.52 -12.30 -0.72
N ARG A 790 -12.71 -11.78 -0.99
CA ARG A 790 -12.91 -10.59 -1.83
C ARG A 790 -13.43 -9.46 -0.96
N LEU A 791 -13.04 -8.24 -1.28
CA LEU A 791 -13.52 -7.07 -0.59
C LEU A 791 -14.56 -6.39 -1.47
N GLU A 792 -15.82 -6.51 -1.08
CA GLU A 792 -16.94 -5.91 -1.81
C GLU A 792 -17.14 -4.47 -1.35
N ARG A 793 -17.44 -3.58 -2.30
CA ARG A 793 -17.88 -2.21 -2.04
C ARG A 793 -19.34 -2.10 -2.42
N TRP A 794 -20.17 -1.72 -1.46
CA TRP A 794 -21.57 -1.41 -1.66
C TRP A 794 -21.80 0.08 -1.47
N GLN A 795 -22.69 0.66 -2.27
CA GLN A 795 -23.01 2.08 -2.25
C GLN A 795 -24.53 2.25 -2.17
N GLU A 796 -24.99 3.01 -1.18
CA GLU A 796 -26.39 3.37 -0.99
C GLU A 796 -26.56 4.90 -0.97
N GLY A 797 -27.81 5.37 -1.02
CA GLY A 797 -28.12 6.79 -1.00
C GLY A 797 -27.92 7.50 -2.34
N LYS A 798 -27.88 8.83 -2.30
CA LYS A 798 -27.75 9.65 -3.52
C LYS A 798 -26.29 9.70 -4.00
N PRO A 799 -26.02 9.74 -5.31
CA PRO A 799 -24.65 9.78 -5.82
C PRO A 799 -23.81 10.96 -5.33
N GLU A 800 -24.43 12.10 -4.99
CA GLU A 800 -23.75 13.28 -4.44
C GLU A 800 -23.33 13.10 -2.98
N HIS A 801 -24.03 12.22 -2.23
CA HIS A 801 -23.77 11.91 -0.83
C HIS A 801 -23.93 10.39 -0.60
N PRO A 802 -23.01 9.58 -1.17
CA PRO A 802 -23.13 8.14 -1.15
C PRO A 802 -22.70 7.56 0.20
N GLU A 803 -23.50 6.64 0.71
CA GLU A 803 -23.13 5.82 1.86
C GLU A 803 -22.35 4.59 1.39
N ASN A 804 -21.07 4.52 1.75
CA ASN A 804 -20.20 3.43 1.31
C ASN A 804 -20.01 2.39 2.41
N LEU A 805 -20.16 1.13 2.03
CA LEU A 805 -20.04 -0.04 2.90
C LEU A 805 -19.00 -1.00 2.32
N PHE A 806 -17.99 -1.35 3.11
CA PHE A 806 -16.97 -2.32 2.72
C PHE A 806 -17.24 -3.65 3.42
N LEU A 807 -17.43 -4.71 2.63
CA LEU A 807 -17.75 -6.05 3.14
C LEU A 807 -16.67 -7.06 2.69
N PRO A 808 -15.80 -7.52 3.62
CA PRO A 808 -14.94 -8.66 3.35
C PRO A 808 -15.78 -9.94 3.26
N MET A 809 -15.91 -10.46 2.04
CA MET A 809 -16.67 -11.68 1.75
C MET A 809 -15.74 -12.86 1.51
N PHE A 810 -15.94 -13.93 2.27
CA PHE A 810 -15.16 -15.17 2.23
C PHE A 810 -16.03 -16.36 2.63
N CYS A 811 -15.46 -17.57 2.70
CA CYS A 811 -16.19 -18.75 3.17
C CYS A 811 -16.81 -18.49 4.55
N GLN A 812 -18.11 -18.66 4.66
CA GLN A 812 -18.87 -18.42 5.90
C GLN A 812 -18.79 -19.59 6.89
N HIS A 813 -18.18 -20.72 6.48
CA HIS A 813 -18.10 -21.96 7.26
C HIS A 813 -19.46 -22.32 7.89
N CYS A 814 -20.49 -22.33 7.04
CA CYS A 814 -21.86 -22.66 7.41
C CYS A 814 -21.93 -23.99 8.17
N GLU A 815 -22.72 -24.01 9.24
CA GLU A 815 -23.07 -25.25 9.96
C GLU A 815 -23.99 -26.11 9.09
N ILE A 816 -25.01 -25.49 8.47
CA ILE A 816 -25.85 -26.13 7.44
C ILE A 816 -25.31 -25.70 6.07
N ALA A 817 -24.20 -26.32 5.67
CA ALA A 817 -23.48 -25.94 4.46
C ALA A 817 -24.11 -26.53 3.18
N PRO A 818 -24.79 -25.74 2.32
CA PRO A 818 -25.41 -26.26 1.10
C PRO A 818 -24.37 -26.79 0.09
N CYS A 819 -23.12 -26.36 0.22
CA CYS A 819 -22.04 -26.77 -0.67
C CYS A 819 -21.45 -28.16 -0.38
N GLU A 820 -21.77 -28.78 0.76
CA GLU A 820 -21.30 -30.12 1.13
C GLU A 820 -22.11 -31.26 0.48
N PRO A 821 -23.45 -31.36 0.64
CA PRO A 821 -24.22 -32.51 0.16
C PRO A 821 -24.23 -32.65 -1.37
N VAL A 822 -23.92 -31.56 -2.09
CA VAL A 822 -23.82 -31.57 -3.57
C VAL A 822 -22.47 -32.07 -4.08
N CYS A 823 -21.52 -32.42 -3.20
CA CYS A 823 -20.25 -32.98 -3.60
C CYS A 823 -20.34 -34.51 -3.70
N PRO A 824 -20.31 -35.11 -4.91
CA PRO A 824 -20.54 -36.54 -5.08
C PRO A 824 -19.41 -37.43 -4.52
N VAL A 825 -18.27 -36.82 -4.17
CA VAL A 825 -17.05 -37.51 -3.73
C VAL A 825 -16.63 -37.12 -2.31
N PHE A 826 -17.47 -36.34 -1.59
CA PHE A 826 -17.20 -35.86 -0.23
C PHE A 826 -15.87 -35.10 -0.08
N ALA A 827 -15.48 -34.35 -1.12
CA ALA A 827 -14.31 -33.48 -1.05
C ALA A 827 -14.56 -32.23 -0.18
N ALA A 828 -15.82 -31.87 0.04
CA ALA A 828 -16.24 -30.87 1.02
C ALA A 828 -17.06 -31.56 2.10
N TYR A 829 -16.69 -31.35 3.36
CA TYR A 829 -17.36 -31.96 4.53
C TYR A 829 -17.17 -31.08 5.77
N HIS A 830 -17.98 -31.32 6.80
CA HIS A 830 -17.91 -30.63 8.07
C HIS A 830 -16.96 -31.34 9.06
N THR A 831 -16.06 -30.59 9.72
CA THR A 831 -15.24 -31.14 10.82
C THR A 831 -15.97 -31.07 12.16
N GLU A 832 -15.51 -31.84 13.14
CA GLU A 832 -16.04 -31.80 14.52
C GLU A 832 -15.87 -30.44 15.22
N GLU A 833 -15.05 -29.55 14.66
CA GLU A 833 -14.74 -28.22 15.20
C GLU A 833 -15.50 -27.08 14.52
N GLY A 834 -16.45 -27.39 13.64
CA GLY A 834 -17.27 -26.39 12.95
C GLY A 834 -16.68 -25.87 11.64
N LEU A 835 -15.61 -26.46 11.12
CA LEU A 835 -15.01 -26.01 9.88
C LEU A 835 -15.62 -26.76 8.69
N ASN A 836 -16.11 -26.03 7.69
CA ASN A 836 -16.26 -26.59 6.34
C ASN A 836 -14.84 -26.87 5.78
N ALA A 837 -14.45 -28.12 5.69
CA ALA A 837 -13.16 -28.55 5.13
C ALA A 837 -13.25 -28.68 3.60
N GLN A 838 -12.12 -28.44 2.92
CA GLN A 838 -11.96 -28.70 1.49
C GLN A 838 -10.73 -29.60 1.30
N ILE A 839 -10.97 -30.84 0.92
CA ILE A 839 -9.94 -31.82 0.59
C ILE A 839 -9.63 -31.67 -0.91
N TYR A 840 -8.48 -31.10 -1.24
CA TYR A 840 -8.12 -30.75 -2.62
C TYR A 840 -7.97 -31.98 -3.52
N ASN A 841 -7.24 -32.99 -3.07
CA ASN A 841 -6.95 -34.22 -3.82
C ASN A 841 -8.17 -35.14 -4.01
N ARG A 842 -9.27 -34.94 -3.27
CA ARG A 842 -10.53 -35.67 -3.46
C ARG A 842 -11.46 -34.98 -4.47
N CYS A 843 -11.22 -33.71 -4.78
CA CYS A 843 -12.09 -32.94 -5.66
C CYS A 843 -11.94 -33.39 -7.12
N VAL A 844 -13.03 -33.87 -7.71
CA VAL A 844 -13.09 -34.28 -9.13
C VAL A 844 -13.62 -33.18 -10.06
N GLY A 845 -13.75 -31.95 -9.57
CA GLY A 845 -14.04 -30.78 -10.41
C GLY A 845 -15.45 -30.66 -10.98
N THR A 846 -16.48 -31.24 -10.34
CA THR A 846 -17.88 -31.10 -10.81
C THR A 846 -18.42 -29.67 -10.71
N ARG A 847 -17.81 -28.84 -9.86
CA ARG A 847 -18.14 -27.41 -9.61
C ARG A 847 -19.50 -27.12 -8.96
N TYR A 848 -20.34 -28.13 -8.72
CA TYR A 848 -21.67 -27.95 -8.10
C TYR A 848 -21.58 -27.24 -6.75
N CYS A 849 -20.57 -27.55 -5.93
CA CYS A 849 -20.40 -26.91 -4.61
C CYS A 849 -20.32 -25.37 -4.69
N ASN A 850 -19.80 -24.79 -5.78
CA ASN A 850 -19.85 -23.34 -5.98
C ASN A 850 -21.24 -22.85 -6.37
N ASN A 851 -21.95 -23.56 -7.24
CA ASN A 851 -23.33 -23.22 -7.63
C ASN A 851 -24.23 -23.14 -6.40
N ASN A 852 -24.16 -24.13 -5.51
CA ASN A 852 -24.99 -24.20 -4.31
C ASN A 852 -24.50 -23.32 -3.16
N CYS A 853 -23.30 -22.74 -3.24
CA CYS A 853 -22.82 -21.77 -2.26
C CYS A 853 -23.52 -20.42 -2.51
N PRO A 854 -24.35 -19.91 -1.58
CA PRO A 854 -25.07 -18.65 -1.82
C PRO A 854 -24.12 -17.46 -1.94
N TYR A 855 -22.98 -17.51 -1.25
CA TYR A 855 -21.95 -16.47 -1.28
C TYR A 855 -21.00 -16.53 -2.48
N LYS A 856 -21.00 -17.61 -3.28
CA LYS A 856 -20.09 -17.81 -4.43
C LYS A 856 -18.60 -17.62 -4.08
N VAL A 857 -18.19 -18.09 -2.91
CA VAL A 857 -16.83 -17.97 -2.34
C VAL A 857 -15.96 -19.22 -2.56
N ARG A 858 -16.41 -20.15 -3.39
CA ARG A 858 -15.61 -21.27 -3.87
C ARG A 858 -15.00 -20.92 -5.22
N ARG A 859 -13.69 -21.10 -5.35
CA ARG A 859 -12.91 -20.74 -6.55
C ARG A 859 -12.40 -22.01 -7.23
N PHE A 860 -12.47 -22.05 -8.55
CA PHE A 860 -12.13 -23.25 -9.31
C PHE A 860 -10.81 -23.06 -10.06
N ASN A 861 -9.91 -24.03 -9.95
CA ASN A 861 -8.67 -24.04 -10.72
C ASN A 861 -8.92 -24.47 -12.16
N TRP A 862 -8.93 -23.51 -13.08
CA TRP A 862 -9.11 -23.75 -14.51
C TRP A 862 -7.84 -24.19 -15.24
N TRP A 863 -6.68 -23.97 -14.64
CA TRP A 863 -5.37 -24.37 -15.16
C TRP A 863 -4.58 -25.10 -14.08
N ASP A 864 -3.54 -25.80 -14.49
CA ASP A 864 -2.58 -26.38 -13.56
C ASP A 864 -1.53 -25.33 -13.21
N TYR A 865 -1.56 -24.82 -11.99
CA TYR A 865 -0.58 -23.85 -11.49
C TYR A 865 0.62 -24.53 -10.82
N SER A 866 0.51 -25.83 -10.54
CA SER A 866 1.52 -26.61 -9.84
C SER A 866 2.56 -27.21 -10.80
N SER A 867 2.17 -27.44 -12.05
CA SER A 867 3.02 -28.09 -13.05
C SER A 867 3.80 -27.07 -13.88
N PRO A 868 5.15 -27.14 -13.91
CA PRO A 868 5.98 -26.31 -14.81
C PRO A 868 5.65 -26.49 -16.30
N ALA A 869 5.00 -27.59 -16.69
CA ALA A 869 4.56 -27.82 -18.07
C ALA A 869 3.43 -26.86 -18.49
N SER A 870 2.71 -26.25 -17.55
CA SER A 870 1.70 -25.22 -17.76
C SER A 870 2.34 -23.83 -17.85
N SER A 871 3.19 -23.62 -18.85
CA SER A 871 4.11 -22.46 -18.91
C SER A 871 3.44 -21.08 -18.82
N SER A 872 2.15 -20.97 -19.14
CA SER A 872 1.39 -19.72 -19.07
C SER A 872 0.82 -19.39 -17.68
N TYR A 873 0.68 -20.39 -16.80
CA TYR A 873 0.01 -20.25 -15.50
C TYR A 873 0.83 -20.78 -14.32
N ALA A 874 1.84 -21.62 -14.56
CA ALA A 874 2.76 -22.07 -13.53
C ALA A 874 3.51 -20.89 -12.89
N PHE A 875 3.90 -21.03 -11.63
CA PHE A 875 4.77 -20.08 -10.96
C PHE A 875 6.16 -20.10 -11.63
N PRO A 876 6.60 -19.03 -12.31
CA PRO A 876 7.93 -19.00 -12.91
C PRO A 876 9.01 -18.93 -11.85
N ASP A 877 10.14 -19.62 -12.09
CA ASP A 877 11.28 -19.56 -11.17
C ASP A 877 11.81 -18.13 -11.01
N PRO A 878 12.12 -17.67 -9.77
CA PRO A 878 12.12 -18.41 -8.50
C PRO A 878 10.85 -18.20 -7.63
N LEU A 879 9.72 -17.74 -8.18
CA LEU A 879 8.49 -17.51 -7.40
C LEU A 879 7.99 -18.71 -6.57
N PRO A 880 8.23 -19.99 -6.95
CA PRO A 880 7.91 -21.11 -6.08
C PRO A 880 8.55 -21.05 -4.68
N LEU A 881 9.67 -20.34 -4.51
CA LEU A 881 10.33 -20.19 -3.21
C LEU A 881 9.51 -19.43 -2.17
N GLN A 882 8.48 -18.68 -2.57
CA GLN A 882 7.60 -18.00 -1.59
C GLN A 882 6.49 -18.91 -1.07
N LEU A 883 6.26 -20.08 -1.69
CA LEU A 883 5.09 -20.89 -1.39
C LEU A 883 5.19 -21.46 0.04
N ASN A 884 4.10 -21.32 0.78
CA ASN A 884 3.96 -21.86 2.13
C ASN A 884 4.01 -23.40 2.07
N PRO A 885 4.99 -24.06 2.69
CA PRO A 885 5.10 -25.52 2.63
C PRO A 885 3.95 -26.25 3.34
N ASP A 886 3.24 -25.56 4.24
CA ASP A 886 2.15 -26.16 5.03
C ASP A 886 0.80 -26.16 4.26
N VAL A 887 0.78 -25.63 3.03
CA VAL A 887 -0.44 -25.51 2.22
C VAL A 887 -0.21 -26.09 0.84
N THR A 888 -1.05 -27.04 0.44
CA THR A 888 -1.02 -27.65 -0.90
C THR A 888 -1.05 -26.58 -2.00
N VAL A 889 -0.20 -26.72 -3.02
CA VAL A 889 -0.35 -25.99 -4.29
C VAL A 889 -1.32 -26.78 -5.17
N ARG A 890 -2.42 -26.15 -5.60
CA ARG A 890 -3.53 -26.88 -6.22
C ARG A 890 -3.29 -27.11 -7.71
N GLN A 891 -3.76 -28.26 -8.16
CA GLN A 891 -3.76 -28.69 -9.56
C GLN A 891 -5.01 -28.21 -10.31
N LEU A 892 -4.99 -28.44 -11.62
CA LEU A 892 -6.15 -28.28 -12.49
C LEU A 892 -7.38 -29.04 -11.95
N GLY A 893 -8.57 -28.44 -12.08
CA GLY A 893 -9.83 -29.14 -11.83
C GLY A 893 -10.26 -29.18 -10.38
N VAL A 894 -9.57 -28.49 -9.48
CA VAL A 894 -9.84 -28.53 -8.03
C VAL A 894 -10.54 -27.26 -7.55
N MET A 895 -11.51 -27.43 -6.65
CA MET A 895 -12.14 -26.32 -5.92
C MET A 895 -11.33 -25.89 -4.70
N GLU A 896 -11.31 -24.59 -4.48
CA GLU A 896 -10.69 -23.91 -3.35
C GLU A 896 -11.69 -23.00 -2.64
N LYS A 897 -11.35 -22.61 -1.42
CA LYS A 897 -12.10 -21.64 -0.62
C LYS A 897 -11.25 -21.20 0.56
N CYS A 898 -11.65 -20.13 1.23
CA CYS A 898 -11.15 -19.83 2.56
C CYS A 898 -11.32 -21.05 3.49
N THR A 899 -10.24 -21.42 4.18
CA THR A 899 -10.17 -22.56 5.13
C THR A 899 -10.05 -22.11 6.57
N MET A 900 -10.27 -20.82 6.88
CA MET A 900 -9.90 -20.20 8.15
C MET A 900 -8.42 -20.37 8.51
N CYS A 901 -7.53 -20.43 7.50
CA CYS A 901 -6.10 -20.70 7.66
C CYS A 901 -5.86 -21.96 8.51
N VAL A 902 -6.47 -23.08 8.11
CA VAL A 902 -6.43 -24.36 8.85
C VAL A 902 -5.02 -24.79 9.25
N GLN A 903 -4.01 -24.51 8.43
CA GLN A 903 -2.61 -24.76 8.75
C GLN A 903 -2.13 -24.04 10.02
N ARG A 904 -2.65 -22.84 10.29
CA ARG A 904 -2.36 -22.08 11.52
C ARG A 904 -3.16 -22.59 12.71
N ILE A 905 -4.39 -23.06 12.48
CA ILE A 905 -5.21 -23.72 13.51
C ILE A 905 -4.51 -25.00 13.98
N VAL A 906 -4.05 -25.83 13.04
CA VAL A 906 -3.32 -27.07 13.34
C VAL A 906 -2.05 -26.77 14.12
N ALA A 907 -1.21 -25.84 13.65
CA ALA A 907 0.01 -25.47 14.36
C ALA A 907 -0.24 -24.94 15.78
N GLY A 908 -1.27 -24.09 15.98
CA GLY A 908 -1.62 -23.59 17.31
C GLY A 908 -2.17 -24.68 18.23
N LYS A 909 -2.94 -25.63 17.69
CA LYS A 909 -3.42 -26.80 18.44
C LYS A 909 -2.28 -27.74 18.83
N ASP A 910 -1.33 -27.97 17.93
CA ASP A 910 -0.16 -28.80 18.20
C ASP A 910 0.67 -28.20 19.35
N ALA A 911 0.96 -26.90 19.30
CA ALA A 911 1.65 -26.20 20.38
C ALA A 911 0.89 -26.29 21.73
N ALA A 912 -0.42 -26.06 21.71
CA ALA A 912 -1.24 -26.16 22.93
C ALA A 912 -1.29 -27.59 23.48
N ARG A 913 -1.37 -28.60 22.61
CA ARG A 913 -1.32 -30.02 22.99
C ARG A 913 0.02 -30.39 23.63
N ASP A 914 1.13 -29.94 23.05
CA ASP A 914 2.48 -30.19 23.57
C ASP A 914 2.65 -29.55 24.96
N GLU A 915 2.02 -28.38 25.19
CA GLU A 915 1.92 -27.70 26.48
C GLU A 915 0.80 -28.26 27.40
N LYS A 916 0.07 -29.29 26.97
CA LYS A 916 -1.05 -29.93 27.70
C LYS A 916 -2.13 -28.97 28.17
N ARG A 917 -2.52 -28.03 27.31
CA ARG A 917 -3.54 -27.01 27.58
C ARG A 917 -4.43 -26.77 26.36
N PRO A 918 -5.61 -26.15 26.51
CA PRO A 918 -6.36 -25.68 25.35
C PRO A 918 -5.67 -24.50 24.66
N VAL A 919 -6.04 -24.28 23.39
CA VAL A 919 -5.65 -23.08 22.64
C VAL A 919 -6.26 -21.84 23.30
N ARG A 920 -5.43 -20.82 23.53
CA ARG A 920 -5.86 -19.53 24.11
C ARG A 920 -6.26 -18.53 23.01
N ASP A 921 -7.10 -17.57 23.37
CA ASP A 921 -7.47 -16.48 22.45
C ASP A 921 -6.21 -15.72 21.99
N GLY A 922 -6.12 -15.45 20.69
CA GLY A 922 -4.98 -14.76 20.08
C GLY A 922 -3.77 -15.62 19.74
N GLU A 923 -3.69 -16.90 20.15
CA GLU A 923 -2.60 -17.81 19.76
C GLU A 923 -2.69 -18.24 18.29
N VAL A 924 -3.93 -18.42 17.80
CA VAL A 924 -4.19 -18.66 16.38
C VAL A 924 -4.70 -17.38 15.76
N GLN A 925 -3.87 -16.74 14.92
CA GLN A 925 -4.26 -15.58 14.12
C GLN A 925 -4.26 -15.94 12.65
N THR A 926 -5.41 -15.78 12.00
CA THR A 926 -5.52 -15.96 10.54
C THR A 926 -4.75 -14.85 9.82
N ALA A 927 -4.28 -15.11 8.59
CA ALA A 927 -3.52 -14.13 7.82
C ALA A 927 -4.33 -12.84 7.55
N CYS A 928 -5.64 -12.97 7.29
CA CYS A 928 -6.53 -11.82 7.09
C CYS A 928 -6.76 -11.00 8.38
N GLN A 929 -6.79 -11.64 9.54
CA GLN A 929 -6.87 -10.96 10.84
C GLN A 929 -5.57 -10.24 11.17
N GLN A 930 -4.44 -10.94 11.09
CA GLN A 930 -3.14 -10.42 11.53
C GLN A 930 -2.70 -9.20 10.70
N THR A 931 -2.90 -9.24 9.38
CA THR A 931 -2.50 -8.13 8.50
C THR A 931 -3.37 -6.89 8.66
N CYS A 932 -4.59 -7.01 9.20
CA CYS A 932 -5.61 -5.96 9.15
C CYS A 932 -5.22 -4.78 10.05
N PRO A 933 -4.91 -3.58 9.51
CA PRO A 933 -4.50 -2.44 10.32
C PRO A 933 -5.57 -2.06 11.32
N THR A 934 -6.83 -2.05 10.91
CA THR A 934 -7.95 -1.60 11.75
C THR A 934 -8.42 -2.67 12.73
N GLN A 935 -7.87 -3.89 12.64
CA GLN A 935 -8.32 -5.07 13.38
C GLN A 935 -9.83 -5.32 13.26
N ALA A 936 -10.40 -5.06 12.08
CA ALA A 936 -11.80 -5.30 11.77
C ALA A 936 -12.18 -6.79 11.86
N ILE A 937 -11.23 -7.68 11.55
CA ILE A 937 -11.43 -9.13 11.57
C ILE A 937 -10.92 -9.70 12.91
N ALA A 938 -11.72 -10.51 13.59
CA ALA A 938 -11.33 -11.28 14.76
C ALA A 938 -11.68 -12.76 14.53
N PHE A 939 -10.73 -13.66 14.75
CA PHE A 939 -10.93 -15.10 14.68
C PHE A 939 -10.57 -15.75 16.02
N GLY A 940 -11.23 -16.85 16.36
CA GLY A 940 -10.97 -17.60 17.57
C GLY A 940 -12.02 -18.66 17.87
N ASN A 941 -12.03 -19.14 19.11
CA ASN A 941 -12.96 -20.16 19.59
C ASN A 941 -14.26 -19.53 20.12
N LEU A 942 -15.36 -19.71 19.39
CA LEU A 942 -16.71 -19.25 19.78
C LEU A 942 -17.24 -19.92 21.06
N LYS A 943 -16.70 -21.08 21.46
CA LYS A 943 -17.07 -21.73 22.74
C LYS A 943 -16.42 -21.06 23.94
N ASP A 944 -15.30 -20.37 23.77
CA ASP A 944 -14.69 -19.60 24.84
C ASP A 944 -15.40 -18.24 24.95
N PRO A 945 -16.24 -18.01 25.99
CA PRO A 945 -16.98 -16.76 26.14
C PRO A 945 -16.07 -15.56 26.42
N SER A 946 -14.83 -15.80 26.83
CA SER A 946 -13.85 -14.75 27.09
C SER A 946 -13.12 -14.28 25.83
N SER A 947 -13.14 -15.09 24.77
CA SER A 947 -12.49 -14.78 23.50
C SER A 947 -13.06 -13.52 22.84
N ARG A 948 -12.21 -12.78 22.12
CA ARG A 948 -12.62 -11.57 21.40
C ARG A 948 -13.73 -11.87 20.38
N VAL A 949 -13.63 -12.98 19.66
CA VAL A 949 -14.62 -13.35 18.63
C VAL A 949 -15.99 -13.69 19.25
N ALA A 950 -16.03 -14.37 20.40
CA ALA A 950 -17.30 -14.70 21.05
C ALA A 950 -18.01 -13.44 21.57
N LYS A 951 -17.24 -12.49 22.12
CA LYS A 951 -17.77 -11.18 22.55
C LYS A 951 -18.35 -10.38 21.38
N LEU A 952 -17.63 -10.31 20.26
CA LEU A 952 -18.10 -9.61 19.06
C LEU A 952 -19.31 -10.31 18.42
N SER A 953 -19.34 -11.64 18.39
CA SER A 953 -20.45 -12.41 17.82
C SER A 953 -21.75 -12.30 18.63
N ARG A 954 -21.67 -11.85 19.88
CA ARG A 954 -22.83 -11.56 20.76
C ARG A 954 -23.17 -10.07 20.80
N SER A 955 -22.53 -9.24 19.99
CA SER A 955 -22.85 -7.82 19.93
C SER A 955 -24.29 -7.61 19.45
N PRO A 956 -25.02 -6.63 20.00
CA PRO A 956 -26.31 -6.19 19.48
C PRO A 956 -26.29 -5.72 18.02
N ARG A 957 -25.12 -5.32 17.49
CA ARG A 957 -24.91 -4.97 16.07
C ARG A 957 -24.68 -6.21 15.18
N GLY A 958 -24.60 -7.40 15.76
CA GLY A 958 -24.26 -8.64 15.06
C GLY A 958 -25.36 -9.08 14.08
N TYR A 959 -24.97 -9.52 12.89
CA TYR A 959 -25.85 -10.15 11.92
C TYR A 959 -25.10 -11.20 11.09
N HIS A 960 -25.85 -12.07 10.41
CA HIS A 960 -25.31 -13.02 9.45
C HIS A 960 -25.77 -12.61 8.04
N VAL A 961 -24.83 -12.53 7.11
CA VAL A 961 -25.16 -12.27 5.70
C VAL A 961 -26.02 -13.41 5.16
N LEU A 962 -27.13 -13.08 4.50
CA LEU A 962 -28.12 -14.05 4.01
C LEU A 962 -28.63 -15.01 5.11
N GLY A 963 -28.83 -14.47 6.32
CA GLY A 963 -29.28 -15.24 7.49
C GLY A 963 -30.63 -15.95 7.27
N GLU A 964 -31.50 -15.35 6.45
CA GLU A 964 -32.82 -15.86 6.06
C GLU A 964 -32.77 -17.23 5.37
N LEU A 965 -31.62 -17.60 4.78
CA LEU A 965 -31.43 -18.92 4.15
C LEU A 965 -31.23 -20.06 5.17
N GLY A 966 -31.08 -19.75 6.46
CA GLY A 966 -30.92 -20.77 7.50
C GLY A 966 -29.61 -21.56 7.43
N THR A 967 -28.57 -21.05 6.73
CA THR A 967 -27.27 -21.74 6.57
C THR A 967 -26.43 -21.78 7.86
N ARG A 968 -26.84 -21.04 8.90
CA ARG A 968 -26.15 -20.91 10.19
C ARG A 968 -24.63 -20.66 10.06
N PRO A 969 -24.20 -19.50 9.51
CA PRO A 969 -22.78 -19.15 9.37
C PRO A 969 -22.00 -19.17 10.68
N ALA A 970 -20.72 -19.55 10.63
CA ALA A 970 -19.76 -19.36 11.73
C ALA A 970 -19.12 -17.96 11.75
N VAL A 971 -19.52 -17.10 10.81
CA VAL A 971 -19.05 -15.73 10.66
C VAL A 971 -20.17 -14.77 11.06
N THR A 972 -19.87 -13.85 11.97
CA THR A 972 -20.77 -12.76 12.37
C THR A 972 -20.23 -11.44 11.88
N TYR A 973 -21.07 -10.64 11.22
CA TYR A 973 -20.73 -9.28 10.81
C TYR A 973 -21.33 -8.29 11.81
N LEU A 974 -20.64 -7.19 12.09
CA LEU A 974 -21.21 -6.08 12.86
C LEU A 974 -21.60 -4.96 11.89
N LYS A 975 -22.84 -4.48 11.98
CA LYS A 975 -23.33 -3.37 11.14
C LYS A 975 -22.40 -2.16 11.23
N LYS A 976 -22.14 -1.51 10.09
CA LYS A 976 -21.45 -0.21 10.05
C LYS A 976 -22.27 0.81 10.84
N VAL A 977 -21.62 1.69 11.60
CA VAL A 977 -22.33 2.77 12.28
C VAL A 977 -22.30 4.00 11.38
N THR A 978 -23.41 4.71 11.27
CA THR A 978 -23.53 5.85 10.34
C THR A 978 -23.88 7.09 11.16
N ARG A 979 -23.37 8.25 10.74
CA ARG A 979 -23.55 9.51 11.48
C ARG A 979 -24.61 10.31 10.70
N GLU A 980 -25.70 10.69 11.36
CA GLU A 980 -26.75 11.47 10.69
C GLU A 980 -26.24 12.89 10.35
N HIS A 981 -26.39 13.30 9.09
CA HIS A 981 -26.12 14.66 8.65
C HIS A 981 -27.33 15.56 8.91
N GLY A 982 -27.12 16.65 9.66
CA GLY A 982 -27.88 17.88 9.44
C GLY A 982 -29.42 17.80 9.48
N LYS A 983 -30.03 17.09 10.42
CA LYS A 983 -31.24 17.64 11.05
C LYS A 983 -30.77 18.41 12.28
N ALA A 984 -30.62 19.72 12.05
CA ALA A 984 -30.34 20.72 13.06
C ALA A 984 -31.31 20.62 14.25
#